data_AF-A0A9X2LHA5-F1
#
_entry.id   AF-A0A9X2LHA5-F1
#
_cell.length_a   1.000
_cell.length_b   1.000
_cell.length_c   1.000
_cell.angle_alpha   90.00
_cell.angle_beta   90.00
_cell.angle_gamma   90.00
#
_symmetry.space_group_name_H-M   'P 1'
#
loop_
_entity.id
_entity.type
_entity.pdbx_description
1 polymer ?
#
loop_
_entity_poly.entity_id
_entity_poly.type
_entity_poly.pdbx_seq_one_letter_code
_entity_poly.pdbx_strand_id
1 'polypeptide(L)'
;MATGEVAGPDLALLASAQRSRLLLALAAAQDRAGPAEPAARPPAGAPATRPAVAWAQLAAVQRACPEAVEAVLRDPAVAAWAFRLLRRPAHGASATPGDVPPWAGPALVGSLAAAAAVRARARCSLRVPARRGRLWLPSLGLTGAVARGEWPVVGVECGPGGTVVYGDGGSVRLPDDPAQPAEGWSPLPRIGAGGPGGVGGPGEAGRPGAPGEAGRPGDPEEAGSAGRDGSEGDGGLVLDHLSPYRDFRSPSDPADLPPPVLRAWDVRVGEALEQLRHGHPAAYRMVSGTVRSLVPVDTPSPLRPISVSVPDAYGVVMMSLPEDVSEVAATLIHEARHQLLTAVGDLAPLFVPVREGPERLYFAPWREDPRPLRGLLYGAHAFAGVAEFWRERRHPEGERAEFEFAFHRWQVRTALAALRGATGLTEAAGGVVAGLAEASGEWWTDKVVGAPARLAELCCRDLWATWRAAHLTVDDRAAEALARRWLAGRPPPAGLPGATAAPAPRPAVRGGARTWLSRLWLSGGRAFDRVREGLLAGADSPWRTAGATPADAALVAGDTGEALARFRRTEQGRAASPAGCPSAWIGLGLAGEGPPGALVERPELVLALHAALARGGATALPGPEELAQWLASGTTGETEGPAPAATPPPLPPTPPPLPPTPTPAPSPPSPQPSPRPPEQPASEAQHVDVAVGAQRPGRVQRGLVLGPQHLPE
;
A
#
# COMPACT_ATOMS: atom_id res chain seq x y z
N MET A 1 -18.07 -3.37 -1.41
CA MET A 1 -16.76 -2.84 -1.91
C MET A 1 -16.30 -1.57 -1.20
N ALA A 2 -17.16 -0.54 -1.04
CA ALA A 2 -16.81 0.73 -0.39
C ALA A 2 -16.18 0.57 1.01
N THR A 3 -16.78 -0.29 1.83
CA THR A 3 -16.32 -0.61 3.19
C THR A 3 -15.18 -1.62 3.23
N GLY A 4 -14.79 -2.18 2.07
CA GLY A 4 -13.83 -3.28 1.97
C GLY A 4 -14.45 -4.67 2.09
N GLU A 5 -15.71 -4.77 2.52
CA GLU A 5 -16.46 -6.01 2.41
C GLU A 5 -16.76 -6.29 0.93
N VAL A 6 -16.34 -7.46 0.48
CA VAL A 6 -16.44 -7.91 -0.91
C VAL A 6 -16.88 -9.37 -0.93
N ALA A 7 -17.92 -9.65 -1.72
CA ALA A 7 -18.38 -11.02 -1.93
C ALA A 7 -17.53 -11.71 -3.00
N GLY A 8 -17.62 -13.04 -3.07
CA GLY A 8 -16.93 -13.84 -4.10
C GLY A 8 -17.22 -13.37 -5.54
N PRO A 9 -18.49 -13.10 -5.92
CA PRO A 9 -18.83 -12.58 -7.24
C PRO A 9 -18.19 -11.22 -7.56
N ASP A 10 -18.08 -10.31 -6.57
CA ASP A 10 -17.43 -9.01 -6.75
C ASP A 10 -15.94 -9.17 -7.06
N LEU A 11 -15.27 -10.04 -6.29
CA LEU A 11 -13.86 -10.35 -6.50
C LEU A 11 -13.61 -11.00 -7.86
N ALA A 12 -14.52 -11.88 -8.32
CA ALA A 12 -14.46 -12.48 -9.63
C ALA A 12 -14.63 -11.43 -10.75
N LEU A 13 -15.56 -10.49 -10.59
CA LEU A 13 -15.74 -9.37 -11.52
C LEU A 13 -14.49 -8.51 -11.62
N LEU A 14 -13.90 -8.13 -10.48
CA LEU A 14 -12.68 -7.33 -10.44
C LEU A 14 -11.49 -8.07 -11.08
N ALA A 15 -11.31 -9.35 -10.77
CA ALA A 15 -10.28 -10.18 -11.38
C ALA A 15 -10.47 -10.29 -12.90
N SER A 16 -11.71 -10.44 -13.38
CA SER A 16 -12.04 -10.45 -14.81
C SER A 16 -11.71 -9.12 -15.50
N ALA A 17 -11.96 -7.99 -14.84
CA ALA A 17 -11.61 -6.67 -15.35
C ALA A 17 -10.09 -6.50 -15.47
N GLN A 18 -9.34 -6.89 -14.44
CA GLN A 18 -7.87 -6.86 -14.44
C GLN A 18 -7.27 -7.77 -15.51
N ARG A 19 -7.83 -8.98 -15.67
CA ARG A 19 -7.47 -9.90 -16.75
C ARG A 19 -7.70 -9.29 -18.13
N SER A 20 -8.85 -8.65 -18.35
CA SER A 20 -9.17 -8.00 -19.62
C SER A 20 -8.22 -6.85 -19.93
N ARG A 21 -7.91 -6.03 -18.92
CA ARG A 21 -6.92 -4.96 -19.00
C ARG A 21 -5.54 -5.48 -19.39
N LEU A 22 -5.09 -6.59 -18.78
CA LEU A 22 -3.83 -7.24 -19.13
C LEU A 22 -3.81 -7.76 -20.56
N LEU A 23 -4.86 -8.45 -21.01
CA LEU A 23 -4.92 -9.00 -22.36
C LEU A 23 -4.91 -7.89 -23.43
N LEU A 24 -5.57 -6.76 -23.18
CA LEU A 24 -5.47 -5.56 -24.03
C LEU A 24 -4.04 -5.00 -24.05
N ALA A 25 -3.38 -4.94 -22.90
CA ALA A 25 -1.99 -4.48 -22.82
C ALA A 25 -1.04 -5.40 -23.59
N LEU A 26 -1.21 -6.72 -23.47
CA LEU A 26 -0.46 -7.72 -24.21
C LEU A 26 -0.69 -7.62 -25.72
N ALA A 27 -1.95 -7.44 -26.16
CA ALA A 27 -2.28 -7.24 -27.56
C ALA A 27 -1.62 -5.98 -28.14
N ALA A 28 -1.70 -4.85 -27.43
CA ALA A 28 -1.05 -3.61 -27.83
C ALA A 28 0.49 -3.71 -27.85
N ALA A 29 1.08 -4.48 -26.93
CA ALA A 29 2.51 -4.75 -26.91
C ALA A 29 2.95 -5.59 -28.13
N GLN A 30 2.11 -6.52 -28.59
CA GLN A 30 2.36 -7.26 -29.84
C GLN A 30 2.29 -6.36 -31.08
N ASP A 31 1.36 -5.40 -31.13
CA ASP A 31 1.25 -4.45 -32.25
C ASP A 31 2.48 -3.56 -32.41
N ARG A 32 3.08 -3.16 -31.29
CA ARG A 32 4.32 -2.38 -31.28
C ARG A 32 5.56 -3.20 -31.67
N ALA A 33 5.46 -4.52 -31.71
CA ALA A 33 6.54 -5.42 -32.07
C ALA A 33 6.64 -5.71 -33.59
N GLY A 34 6.10 -4.81 -34.43
CA GLY A 34 6.23 -4.84 -35.90
C GLY A 34 7.70 -4.93 -36.39
N PRO A 35 7.94 -5.13 -37.71
CA PRO A 35 9.24 -5.56 -38.24
C PRO A 35 10.39 -4.70 -37.69
N ALA A 36 11.22 -5.33 -36.87
CA ALA A 36 12.28 -4.66 -36.14
C ALA A 36 13.27 -3.97 -37.10
N GLU A 37 13.74 -2.77 -36.73
CA GLU A 37 14.81 -2.10 -37.46
C GLU A 37 16.09 -2.96 -37.50
N PRO A 38 16.90 -2.85 -38.58
CA PRO A 38 18.10 -3.68 -38.78
C PRO A 38 19.12 -3.63 -37.63
N ALA A 39 19.15 -2.54 -36.85
CA ALA A 39 20.05 -2.33 -35.72
C ALA A 39 19.65 -3.09 -34.43
N ALA A 40 18.47 -3.70 -34.38
CA ALA A 40 17.93 -4.39 -33.21
C ALA A 40 18.10 -5.92 -33.25
N ARG A 41 19.08 -6.46 -34.00
CA ARG A 41 19.23 -7.92 -34.14
C ARG A 41 19.74 -8.59 -32.84
N PRO A 42 19.28 -9.82 -32.54
CA PRO A 42 19.83 -10.61 -31.43
C PRO A 42 21.33 -10.87 -31.65
N PRO A 43 22.10 -11.16 -30.56
CA PRO A 43 23.51 -11.54 -30.67
C PRO A 43 23.70 -12.75 -31.59
N ALA A 44 24.91 -12.92 -32.14
CA ALA A 44 25.25 -13.98 -33.10
C ALA A 44 24.81 -15.36 -32.58
N GLY A 45 23.83 -15.97 -33.25
CA GLY A 45 23.16 -17.20 -32.83
C GLY A 45 21.81 -17.38 -33.54
N ALA A 46 21.11 -18.49 -33.25
CA ALA A 46 19.79 -18.71 -33.83
C ALA A 46 18.73 -17.78 -33.18
N PRO A 47 17.84 -17.17 -33.99
CA PRO A 47 16.97 -16.09 -33.54
C PRO A 47 15.94 -16.58 -32.52
N ALA A 48 15.50 -15.67 -31.66
CA ALA A 48 14.36 -15.90 -30.79
C ALA A 48 13.11 -16.23 -31.62
N THR A 49 12.22 -17.05 -31.06
CA THR A 49 10.91 -17.35 -31.67
C THR A 49 10.16 -16.04 -31.88
N ARG A 50 9.61 -15.86 -33.08
CA ARG A 50 8.83 -14.66 -33.42
C ARG A 50 7.66 -14.51 -32.43
N PRO A 51 7.37 -13.29 -31.93
CA PRO A 51 6.28 -13.06 -30.98
C PRO A 51 4.93 -13.64 -31.44
N ALA A 52 4.59 -13.53 -32.72
CA ALA A 52 3.37 -14.10 -33.30
C ALA A 52 3.29 -15.64 -33.19
N VAL A 53 4.41 -16.35 -33.32
CA VAL A 53 4.45 -17.82 -33.20
C VAL A 53 4.29 -18.24 -31.74
N ALA A 54 4.98 -17.56 -30.83
CA ALA A 54 4.82 -17.78 -29.40
C ALA A 54 3.39 -17.45 -28.92
N TRP A 55 2.77 -16.41 -29.48
CA TRP A 55 1.36 -16.08 -29.24
C TRP A 55 0.41 -17.18 -29.71
N ALA A 56 0.62 -17.71 -30.91
CA ALA A 56 -0.17 -18.83 -31.44
C ALA A 56 -0.04 -20.09 -30.56
N GLN A 57 1.16 -20.36 -30.04
CA GLN A 57 1.40 -21.43 -29.06
C GLN A 57 0.63 -21.18 -27.76
N LEU A 58 0.70 -19.98 -27.19
CA LEU A 58 -0.05 -19.61 -25.98
C LEU A 58 -1.56 -19.78 -26.18
N ALA A 59 -2.09 -19.36 -27.34
CA ALA A 59 -3.49 -19.52 -27.70
C ALA A 59 -3.89 -20.99 -27.90
N ALA A 60 -3.00 -21.82 -28.45
CA ALA A 60 -3.22 -23.27 -28.56
C ALA A 60 -3.29 -23.93 -27.18
N VAL A 61 -2.38 -23.55 -26.26
CA VAL A 61 -2.42 -24.00 -24.87
C VAL A 61 -3.71 -23.52 -24.19
N GLN A 62 -4.14 -22.26 -24.38
CA GLN A 62 -5.38 -21.77 -23.78
C GLN A 62 -6.61 -22.58 -24.21
N ARG A 63 -6.68 -23.01 -25.48
CA ARG A 63 -7.80 -23.83 -25.97
C ARG A 63 -7.81 -25.23 -25.37
N ALA A 64 -6.64 -25.81 -25.10
CA ALA A 64 -6.51 -27.16 -24.56
C ALA A 64 -6.58 -27.20 -23.02
N CYS A 65 -6.01 -26.20 -22.35
CA CYS A 65 -5.92 -26.08 -20.90
C CYS A 65 -5.99 -24.59 -20.50
N PRO A 66 -7.21 -24.02 -20.38
CA PRO A 66 -7.41 -22.61 -20.02
C PRO A 66 -6.76 -22.24 -18.68
N GLU A 67 -6.85 -23.13 -17.68
CA GLU A 67 -6.31 -22.95 -16.33
C GLU A 67 -4.79 -22.72 -16.33
N ALA A 68 -4.05 -23.39 -17.22
CA ALA A 68 -2.60 -23.22 -17.32
C ALA A 68 -2.20 -21.81 -17.81
N VAL A 69 -2.96 -21.26 -18.76
CA VAL A 69 -2.75 -19.89 -19.24
C VAL A 69 -3.22 -18.89 -18.20
N GLU A 70 -4.31 -19.16 -17.53
CA GLU A 70 -4.84 -18.29 -16.49
C GLU A 70 -3.89 -18.16 -15.29
N ALA A 71 -3.25 -19.25 -14.87
CA ALA A 71 -2.21 -19.22 -13.84
C ALA A 71 -1.01 -18.33 -14.22
N VAL A 72 -0.64 -18.30 -15.50
CA VAL A 72 0.43 -17.42 -16.02
C VAL A 72 -0.03 -15.97 -16.08
N LEU A 73 -1.24 -15.69 -16.56
CA LEU A 73 -1.77 -14.32 -16.65
C LEU A 73 -2.05 -13.70 -15.27
N ARG A 74 -2.34 -14.53 -14.27
CA ARG A 74 -2.52 -14.10 -12.87
C ARG A 74 -1.20 -13.75 -12.17
N ASP A 75 -0.04 -14.06 -12.74
CA ASP A 75 1.24 -13.60 -12.23
C ASP A 75 1.37 -12.08 -12.45
N PRO A 76 1.39 -11.27 -11.38
CA PRO A 76 1.48 -9.82 -11.51
C PRO A 76 2.75 -9.33 -12.22
N ALA A 77 3.85 -10.11 -12.21
CA ALA A 77 5.06 -9.78 -12.94
C ALA A 77 4.85 -9.76 -14.47
N VAL A 78 3.83 -10.48 -14.98
CA VAL A 78 3.41 -10.42 -16.38
C VAL A 78 2.78 -9.06 -16.70
N ALA A 79 1.91 -8.55 -15.82
CA ALA A 79 1.33 -7.21 -15.97
C ALA A 79 2.39 -6.12 -15.90
N ALA A 80 3.31 -6.20 -14.93
CA ALA A 80 4.44 -5.31 -14.80
C ALA A 80 5.27 -5.22 -16.09
N TRP A 81 5.59 -6.37 -16.68
CA TRP A 81 6.28 -6.45 -17.97
C TRP A 81 5.47 -5.83 -19.11
N ALA A 82 4.19 -6.20 -19.25
CA ALA A 82 3.34 -5.74 -20.35
C ALA A 82 3.18 -4.21 -20.34
N PHE A 83 2.83 -3.62 -19.20
CA PHE A 83 2.67 -2.16 -19.10
C PHE A 83 4.01 -1.41 -19.23
N ARG A 84 5.13 -2.00 -18.80
CA ARG A 84 6.47 -1.43 -19.05
C ARG A 84 6.75 -1.32 -20.56
N LEU A 85 6.43 -2.35 -21.34
CA LEU A 85 6.61 -2.29 -22.80
C LEU A 85 5.78 -1.17 -23.43
N LEU A 86 4.59 -0.91 -22.92
CA LEU A 86 3.72 0.16 -23.43
C LEU A 86 4.17 1.58 -23.05
N ARG A 87 4.95 1.72 -21.96
CA ARG A 87 5.42 3.02 -21.42
C ARG A 87 6.70 3.54 -22.05
N ARG A 88 7.40 2.74 -22.87
CA ARG A 88 8.61 3.23 -23.56
C ARG A 88 8.25 4.46 -24.40
N PRO A 89 8.89 5.63 -24.17
CA PRO A 89 8.58 6.82 -24.94
C PRO A 89 8.88 6.55 -26.41
N ALA A 90 7.98 6.98 -27.28
CA ALA A 90 8.13 6.92 -28.74
C ALA A 90 9.29 7.80 -29.28
N HIS A 91 10.16 8.35 -28.42
CA HIS A 91 11.19 9.31 -28.76
C HIS A 91 12.50 9.05 -28.00
N GLY A 92 13.45 8.36 -28.67
CA GLY A 92 14.88 8.70 -28.71
C GLY A 92 15.72 8.80 -27.43
N ALA A 93 15.25 8.43 -26.24
CA ALA A 93 16.09 8.46 -25.05
C ALA A 93 17.09 7.28 -25.05
N SER A 94 18.38 7.61 -25.10
CA SER A 94 19.52 6.69 -24.97
C SER A 94 19.31 5.71 -23.81
N ALA A 95 19.25 4.41 -24.13
CA ALA A 95 19.09 3.35 -23.15
C ALA A 95 20.18 3.44 -22.08
N THR A 96 19.78 3.49 -20.81
CA THR A 96 20.70 3.32 -19.69
C THR A 96 21.27 1.90 -19.70
N PRO A 97 22.56 1.69 -19.33
CA PRO A 97 23.12 0.35 -19.22
C PRO A 97 22.31 -0.47 -18.20
N GLY A 98 21.54 -1.46 -18.65
CA GLY A 98 20.60 -2.25 -17.84
C GLY A 98 19.18 -2.38 -18.40
N ASP A 99 18.85 -1.64 -19.47
CA ASP A 99 17.54 -1.76 -20.13
C ASP A 99 17.42 -3.02 -21.01
N VAL A 100 16.22 -3.63 -21.01
CA VAL A 100 15.88 -4.77 -21.89
C VAL A 100 16.07 -4.35 -23.36
N PRO A 101 16.86 -5.07 -24.17
CA PRO A 101 17.02 -4.76 -25.58
C PRO A 101 15.68 -4.63 -26.31
N PRO A 102 15.53 -3.72 -27.29
CA PRO A 102 14.27 -3.52 -28.01
C PRO A 102 13.67 -4.81 -28.59
N TRP A 103 14.50 -5.74 -29.06
CA TRP A 103 14.05 -7.03 -29.58
C TRP A 103 13.66 -8.04 -28.48
N ALA A 104 14.32 -8.00 -27.33
CA ALA A 104 14.12 -8.96 -26.24
C ALA A 104 12.80 -8.69 -25.51
N GLY A 105 12.42 -7.42 -25.39
CA GLY A 105 11.19 -7.00 -24.70
C GLY A 105 9.94 -7.74 -25.18
N PRO A 106 9.56 -7.61 -26.47
CA PRO A 106 8.39 -8.30 -27.02
C PRO A 106 8.54 -9.83 -27.12
N ALA A 107 9.77 -10.33 -27.30
CA ALA A 107 10.03 -11.77 -27.43
C ALA A 107 9.80 -12.56 -26.13
N LEU A 108 9.65 -11.89 -24.98
CA LEU A 108 9.29 -12.52 -23.71
C LEU A 108 7.88 -13.11 -23.66
N VAL A 109 7.02 -12.82 -24.65
CA VAL A 109 5.78 -13.60 -24.85
C VAL A 109 6.08 -15.10 -25.01
N GLY A 110 7.27 -15.46 -25.50
CA GLY A 110 7.74 -16.84 -25.53
C GLY A 110 7.91 -17.46 -24.14
N SER A 111 8.30 -16.69 -23.12
CA SER A 111 8.36 -17.16 -21.73
C SER A 111 6.97 -17.44 -21.16
N LEU A 112 5.95 -16.63 -21.51
CA LEU A 112 4.56 -16.88 -21.14
C LEU A 112 4.06 -18.18 -21.79
N ALA A 113 4.31 -18.35 -23.10
CA ALA A 113 3.92 -19.56 -23.83
C ALA A 113 4.61 -20.81 -23.30
N ALA A 114 5.91 -20.71 -22.97
CA ALA A 114 6.68 -21.79 -22.36
C ALA A 114 6.12 -22.15 -20.97
N ALA A 115 5.89 -21.17 -20.10
CA ALA A 115 5.35 -21.42 -18.76
C ALA A 115 3.95 -22.07 -18.82
N ALA A 116 3.09 -21.59 -19.72
CA ALA A 116 1.77 -22.18 -19.92
C ALA A 116 1.87 -23.62 -20.45
N ALA A 117 2.79 -23.89 -21.39
CA ALA A 117 3.00 -25.24 -21.90
C ALA A 117 3.52 -26.21 -20.83
N VAL A 118 4.45 -25.75 -19.97
CA VAL A 118 4.96 -26.54 -18.84
C VAL A 118 3.82 -26.91 -17.89
N ARG A 119 2.97 -25.94 -17.52
CA ARG A 119 1.79 -26.18 -16.67
C ARG A 119 0.78 -27.14 -17.31
N ALA A 120 0.54 -27.00 -18.60
CA ALA A 120 -0.38 -27.86 -19.36
C ALA A 120 0.22 -29.21 -19.75
N ARG A 121 1.50 -29.47 -19.45
CA ARG A 121 2.28 -30.61 -19.98
C ARG A 121 2.16 -30.74 -21.51
N ALA A 122 2.07 -29.60 -22.19
CA ALA A 122 1.86 -29.50 -23.63
C ALA A 122 3.21 -29.49 -24.36
N ARG A 123 3.26 -30.12 -25.54
CA ARG A 123 4.47 -30.10 -26.37
C ARG A 123 4.81 -28.67 -26.79
N CYS A 124 6.07 -28.29 -26.62
CA CYS A 124 6.53 -26.95 -26.89
C CYS A 124 8.01 -26.97 -27.28
N SER A 125 8.38 -26.21 -28.32
CA SER A 125 9.77 -25.93 -28.67
C SER A 125 9.88 -24.44 -29.00
N LEU A 126 10.47 -23.67 -28.09
CA LEU A 126 10.59 -22.22 -28.20
C LEU A 126 12.01 -21.77 -27.93
N ARG A 127 12.41 -20.67 -28.58
CA ARG A 127 13.68 -19.98 -28.33
C ARG A 127 13.36 -18.61 -27.73
N VAL A 128 13.79 -18.36 -26.52
CA VAL A 128 13.35 -17.22 -25.71
C VAL A 128 14.54 -16.41 -25.20
N PRO A 129 14.41 -15.07 -25.07
CA PRO A 129 15.43 -14.27 -24.41
C PRO A 129 15.55 -14.66 -22.93
N ALA A 130 16.78 -14.90 -22.47
CA ALA A 130 17.12 -15.12 -21.08
C ALA A 130 17.99 -13.97 -20.57
N ARG A 131 17.80 -13.53 -19.32
CA ARG A 131 18.60 -12.45 -18.73
C ARG A 131 19.77 -13.07 -17.97
N ARG A 132 21.00 -12.71 -18.33
CA ARG A 132 22.25 -13.29 -17.78
C ARG A 132 22.26 -14.82 -17.85
N GLY A 133 21.75 -15.36 -18.95
CA GLY A 133 21.64 -16.81 -19.18
C GLY A 133 20.54 -17.52 -18.39
N ARG A 134 19.77 -16.81 -17.55
CA ARG A 134 18.70 -17.38 -16.73
C ARG A 134 17.35 -17.16 -17.37
N LEU A 135 16.57 -18.22 -17.53
CA LEU A 135 15.22 -18.15 -18.05
C LEU A 135 14.22 -18.00 -16.92
N TRP A 136 13.47 -16.90 -16.95
CA TRP A 136 12.29 -16.70 -16.13
C TRP A 136 11.07 -17.33 -16.80
N LEU A 137 10.37 -18.19 -16.06
CA LEU A 137 9.08 -18.75 -16.42
C LEU A 137 8.03 -18.19 -15.46
N PRO A 138 7.17 -17.24 -15.91
CA PRO A 138 6.19 -16.59 -15.05
C PRO A 138 5.33 -17.61 -14.32
N SER A 139 4.95 -17.30 -13.07
CA SER A 139 4.22 -18.13 -12.11
C SER A 139 4.93 -19.41 -11.65
N LEU A 140 6.09 -19.77 -12.23
CA LEU A 140 6.78 -21.02 -11.93
C LEU A 140 8.11 -20.79 -11.19
N GLY A 141 9.02 -20.04 -11.79
CA GLY A 141 10.38 -19.93 -11.24
C GLY A 141 11.42 -19.42 -12.22
N LEU A 142 12.68 -19.63 -11.84
CA LEU A 142 13.87 -19.16 -12.55
C LEU A 142 14.88 -20.31 -12.70
N THR A 143 15.46 -20.45 -13.89
CA THR A 143 16.57 -21.38 -14.08
C THR A 143 17.90 -20.79 -13.58
N GLY A 144 18.86 -21.67 -13.28
CA GLY A 144 20.27 -21.34 -13.29
C GLY A 144 20.71 -20.85 -14.68
N ALA A 145 21.94 -20.33 -14.77
CA ALA A 145 22.47 -19.82 -16.02
C ALA A 145 22.77 -20.99 -16.98
N VAL A 146 22.07 -21.04 -18.12
CA VAL A 146 22.28 -22.02 -19.20
C VAL A 146 23.01 -21.44 -20.40
N ALA A 147 23.28 -20.13 -20.38
CA ALA A 147 23.96 -19.44 -21.48
C ALA A 147 24.80 -18.25 -20.98
N ARG A 148 25.73 -17.78 -21.80
CA ARG A 148 26.58 -16.61 -21.49
C ARG A 148 26.03 -15.32 -22.09
N GLY A 149 26.38 -14.18 -21.49
CA GLY A 149 25.99 -12.85 -21.95
C GLY A 149 24.74 -12.32 -21.25
N GLU A 150 24.41 -11.04 -21.49
CA GLU A 150 23.35 -10.34 -20.76
C GLU A 150 21.94 -10.70 -21.24
N TRP A 151 21.75 -10.88 -22.55
CA TRP A 151 20.46 -11.27 -23.15
C TRP A 151 20.63 -12.38 -24.21
N PRO A 152 21.17 -13.57 -23.87
CA PRO A 152 21.23 -14.70 -24.78
C PRO A 152 19.83 -15.23 -25.14
N VAL A 153 19.75 -15.97 -26.24
CA VAL A 153 18.55 -16.73 -26.63
C VAL A 153 18.75 -18.19 -26.24
N VAL A 154 17.85 -18.71 -25.40
CA VAL A 154 17.90 -20.09 -24.89
C VAL A 154 16.73 -20.92 -25.44
N GLY A 155 16.93 -22.22 -25.59
CA GLY A 155 15.90 -23.16 -26.01
C GLY A 155 15.08 -23.69 -24.83
N VAL A 156 13.78 -23.89 -25.04
CA VAL A 156 12.87 -24.57 -24.11
C VAL A 156 12.16 -25.67 -24.87
N GLU A 157 12.33 -26.90 -24.41
CA GLU A 157 11.63 -28.08 -24.93
C GLU A 157 10.77 -28.69 -23.83
N CYS A 158 9.47 -28.79 -24.09
CA CYS A 158 8.52 -29.49 -23.23
C CYS A 158 7.91 -30.64 -24.02
N GLY A 159 7.83 -31.83 -23.42
CA GLY A 159 7.22 -33.00 -24.04
C GLY A 159 7.04 -34.15 -23.05
N PRO A 160 6.71 -35.36 -23.54
CA PRO A 160 6.49 -36.53 -22.68
C PRO A 160 7.70 -36.91 -21.82
N GLY A 161 8.90 -36.57 -22.30
CA GLY A 161 10.16 -36.79 -21.60
C GLY A 161 10.54 -35.70 -20.60
N GLY A 162 9.63 -34.81 -20.21
CA GLY A 162 9.86 -33.70 -19.28
C GLY A 162 10.14 -32.37 -19.96
N THR A 163 10.57 -31.38 -19.17
CA THR A 163 10.94 -30.05 -19.67
C THR A 163 12.43 -29.79 -19.50
N VAL A 164 13.09 -29.33 -20.56
CA VAL A 164 14.52 -28.98 -20.57
C VAL A 164 14.69 -27.56 -21.12
N VAL A 165 15.48 -26.76 -20.41
CA VAL A 165 15.94 -25.45 -20.85
C VAL A 165 17.43 -25.56 -21.15
N TYR A 166 17.88 -25.10 -22.32
CA TYR A 166 19.27 -25.29 -22.76
C TYR A 166 19.84 -24.08 -23.49
N GLY A 167 21.16 -23.94 -23.42
CA GLY A 167 21.93 -22.91 -24.11
C GLY A 167 23.39 -23.34 -24.29
N ASP A 168 24.25 -22.40 -24.68
CA ASP A 168 25.69 -22.65 -24.90
C ASP A 168 26.48 -22.91 -23.60
N GLY A 169 25.88 -22.61 -22.44
CA GLY A 169 26.44 -22.83 -21.11
C GLY A 169 25.97 -24.11 -20.42
N GLY A 170 25.03 -24.86 -21.01
CA GLY A 170 24.52 -26.12 -20.45
C GLY A 170 23.00 -26.27 -20.55
N SER A 171 22.44 -27.18 -19.76
CA SER A 171 21.00 -27.43 -19.71
C SER A 171 20.51 -27.62 -18.28
N VAL A 172 19.30 -27.14 -18.00
CA VAL A 172 18.56 -27.38 -16.76
C VAL A 172 17.32 -28.21 -17.11
N ARG A 173 17.14 -29.33 -16.41
CA ARG A 173 15.93 -30.13 -16.49
C ARG A 173 14.99 -29.74 -15.35
N LEU A 174 13.78 -29.31 -15.68
CA LEU A 174 12.78 -29.00 -14.66
C LEU A 174 12.24 -30.30 -14.05
N PRO A 175 11.91 -30.31 -12.75
CA PRO A 175 11.23 -31.43 -12.11
C PRO A 175 9.81 -31.63 -12.66
N ASP A 176 9.24 -32.82 -12.46
CA ASP A 176 7.87 -33.14 -12.90
C ASP A 176 6.81 -32.26 -12.23
N ASP A 177 7.10 -31.81 -11.01
CA ASP A 177 6.41 -30.75 -10.29
C ASP A 177 7.31 -29.51 -10.23
N PRO A 178 7.10 -28.50 -11.09
CA PRO A 178 7.87 -27.26 -11.10
C PRO A 178 7.83 -26.44 -9.81
N ALA A 179 6.93 -26.75 -8.86
CA ALA A 179 6.92 -26.11 -7.55
C ALA A 179 8.05 -26.60 -6.63
N GLN A 180 8.71 -27.70 -6.97
CA GLN A 180 9.80 -28.27 -6.18
C GLN A 180 11.16 -27.75 -6.66
N PRO A 181 12.13 -27.51 -5.75
CA PRO A 181 13.50 -27.16 -6.14
C PRO A 181 14.20 -28.36 -6.79
N ALA A 182 15.06 -28.08 -7.77
CA ALA A 182 15.91 -29.09 -8.40
C ALA A 182 17.26 -28.46 -8.80
N GLU A 183 18.22 -29.28 -9.25
CA GLU A 183 19.52 -28.78 -9.69
C GLU A 183 19.35 -27.77 -10.84
N GLY A 184 19.80 -26.54 -10.62
CA GLY A 184 19.65 -25.44 -11.58
C GLY A 184 18.21 -24.93 -11.75
N TRP A 185 17.26 -25.31 -10.89
CA TRP A 185 15.89 -24.80 -10.91
C TRP A 185 15.47 -24.23 -9.55
N SER A 186 15.05 -22.96 -9.55
CA SER A 186 14.55 -22.25 -8.37
C SER A 186 13.06 -21.92 -8.55
N PRO A 187 12.15 -22.63 -7.87
CA PRO A 187 10.72 -22.34 -7.93
C PRO A 187 10.39 -21.04 -7.18
N LEU A 188 9.28 -20.40 -7.54
CA LEU A 188 8.68 -19.35 -6.73
C LEU A 188 8.06 -19.97 -5.46
N PRO A 189 8.51 -19.60 -4.24
CA PRO A 189 7.97 -20.14 -3.01
C PRO A 189 6.51 -19.74 -2.84
N ARG A 190 5.68 -20.71 -2.48
CA ARG A 190 4.34 -20.47 -1.95
C ARG A 190 4.44 -20.40 -0.44
N ILE A 191 3.87 -19.35 0.15
CA ILE A 191 3.90 -19.08 1.58
C ILE A 191 2.49 -19.04 2.16
N GLY A 192 2.38 -19.39 3.45
CA GLY A 192 1.11 -19.36 4.18
C GLY A 192 0.15 -20.49 3.83
N ALA A 193 0.65 -21.57 3.21
CA ALA A 193 -0.12 -22.78 2.87
C ALA A 193 -0.07 -23.86 3.98
N GLY A 194 0.67 -23.64 5.06
CA GLY A 194 0.87 -24.62 6.13
C GLY A 194 0.35 -24.15 7.48
N GLY A 195 -0.67 -24.85 8.01
CA GLY A 195 -0.81 -24.97 9.46
C GLY A 195 0.41 -25.69 10.05
N PRO A 196 0.65 -25.61 11.38
CA PRO A 196 1.85 -26.16 11.99
C PRO A 196 1.85 -27.69 11.88
N GLY A 197 2.70 -28.25 11.01
CA GLY A 197 2.87 -29.71 10.89
C GLY A 197 3.55 -30.24 9.62
N GLY A 198 3.79 -29.42 8.60
CA GLY A 198 4.27 -29.87 7.30
C GLY A 198 5.71 -29.51 6.95
N VAL A 199 6.68 -29.72 7.85
CA VAL A 199 8.10 -29.68 7.45
C VAL A 199 8.64 -31.10 7.48
N GLY A 200 8.65 -31.75 6.31
CA GLY A 200 9.42 -32.96 6.09
C GLY A 200 10.91 -32.63 6.22
N GLY A 201 11.46 -32.78 7.43
CA GLY A 201 12.89 -32.89 7.61
C GLY A 201 13.40 -34.20 7.00
N PRO A 202 14.63 -34.24 6.46
CA PRO A 202 15.19 -35.48 5.92
C PRO A 202 15.33 -36.48 7.07
N GLY A 203 14.60 -37.60 6.99
CA GLY A 203 14.60 -38.63 8.01
C GLY A 203 15.98 -39.25 8.18
N GLU A 204 16.54 -39.12 9.38
CA GLU A 204 17.62 -39.99 9.85
C GLU A 204 17.10 -41.43 9.94
N ALA A 205 17.90 -42.35 9.40
CA ALA A 205 17.63 -43.78 9.36
C ALA A 205 17.57 -44.38 10.78
N GLY A 206 16.35 -44.58 11.29
CA GLY A 206 16.06 -45.43 12.44
C GLY A 206 15.93 -46.90 12.02
N ARG A 207 16.74 -47.77 12.65
CA ARG A 207 16.81 -49.22 12.44
C ARG A 207 15.46 -49.95 12.65
N PRO A 208 15.26 -51.14 12.03
CA PRO A 208 13.98 -51.86 12.08
C PRO A 208 13.80 -52.61 13.41
N GLY A 209 12.67 -52.39 14.06
CA GLY A 209 12.14 -53.23 15.14
C GLY A 209 11.19 -54.31 14.58
N ALA A 210 11.30 -55.51 15.14
CA ALA A 210 10.67 -56.77 14.73
C ALA A 210 9.11 -56.78 14.79
N PRO A 211 8.44 -57.76 14.13
CA PRO A 211 6.99 -57.77 13.95
C PRO A 211 6.24 -58.44 15.11
N GLY A 212 5.09 -57.89 15.48
CA GLY A 212 4.17 -58.44 16.48
C GLY A 212 2.73 -58.49 15.94
N GLU A 213 2.34 -59.71 15.58
CA GLU A 213 1.03 -60.36 15.40
C GLU A 213 -0.31 -59.57 15.49
N ALA A 214 -1.05 -59.66 14.38
CA ALA A 214 -2.44 -60.15 14.24
C ALA A 214 -3.56 -59.69 15.21
N GLY A 215 -4.50 -58.91 14.68
CA GLY A 215 -5.89 -58.78 15.14
C GLY A 215 -6.84 -58.69 13.93
N ARG A 216 -7.94 -59.45 13.96
CA ARG A 216 -8.86 -59.82 12.86
C ARG A 216 -9.81 -58.70 12.37
N PRO A 217 -10.41 -58.84 11.17
CA PRO A 217 -11.24 -57.81 10.53
C PRO A 217 -12.69 -57.84 10.99
N GLY A 218 -13.32 -56.67 11.09
CA GLY A 218 -14.75 -56.47 11.24
C GLY A 218 -15.26 -55.54 10.15
N ASP A 219 -16.37 -55.94 9.54
CA ASP A 219 -17.04 -55.38 8.35
C ASP A 219 -17.75 -54.02 8.60
N PRO A 220 -18.24 -53.34 7.53
CA PRO A 220 -18.25 -51.87 7.42
C PRO A 220 -19.57 -51.22 7.85
N GLU A 221 -19.49 -50.06 8.51
CA GLU A 221 -20.63 -49.16 8.71
C GLU A 221 -20.44 -47.85 7.92
N GLU A 222 -21.29 -47.71 6.91
CA GLU A 222 -21.87 -46.50 6.31
C GLU A 222 -21.17 -45.15 6.57
N ALA A 223 -20.19 -44.83 5.72
CA ALA A 223 -19.78 -43.46 5.49
C ALA A 223 -20.81 -42.77 4.56
N GLY A 224 -21.67 -41.95 5.15
CA GLY A 224 -22.50 -40.99 4.42
C GLY A 224 -21.64 -40.12 3.52
N SER A 225 -22.00 -40.06 2.23
CA SER A 225 -21.35 -39.21 1.24
C SER A 225 -21.64 -37.74 1.54
N ALA A 226 -20.80 -37.11 2.36
CA ALA A 226 -20.63 -35.67 2.32
C ALA A 226 -19.86 -35.35 1.03
N GLY A 227 -20.58 -34.83 0.04
CA GLY A 227 -19.99 -34.32 -1.19
C GLY A 227 -18.85 -33.38 -0.85
N ARG A 228 -17.65 -33.71 -1.32
CA ARG A 228 -16.56 -32.74 -1.43
C ARG A 228 -17.04 -31.68 -2.41
N ASP A 229 -17.45 -30.54 -1.86
CA ASP A 229 -17.57 -29.31 -2.61
C ASP A 229 -16.20 -29.02 -3.24
N GLY A 230 -16.12 -29.19 -4.55
CA GLY A 230 -14.94 -28.85 -5.32
C GLY A 230 -14.97 -27.38 -5.67
N SER A 231 -14.23 -26.54 -4.93
CA SER A 231 -13.54 -25.34 -5.46
C SER A 231 -12.75 -24.56 -4.39
N GLU A 232 -12.02 -25.21 -3.48
CA GLU A 232 -10.94 -24.52 -2.76
C GLU A 232 -9.68 -24.56 -3.63
N GLY A 233 -9.44 -23.44 -4.34
CA GLY A 233 -8.38 -23.34 -5.33
C GLY A 233 -6.97 -23.48 -4.75
N ASP A 234 -6.09 -24.09 -5.54
CA ASP A 234 -4.63 -24.21 -5.45
C ASP A 234 -3.87 -22.83 -5.42
N GLY A 235 -4.39 -21.86 -4.68
CA GLY A 235 -4.06 -20.44 -4.78
C GLY A 235 -3.29 -19.86 -3.59
N GLY A 236 -2.23 -20.52 -3.12
CA GLY A 236 -1.35 -19.98 -2.08
C GLY A 236 -0.67 -18.67 -2.51
N LEU A 237 -0.33 -17.81 -1.54
CA LEU A 237 0.38 -16.55 -1.77
C LEU A 237 1.83 -16.82 -2.21
N VAL A 238 2.33 -16.09 -3.21
CA VAL A 238 3.70 -16.28 -3.71
C VAL A 238 4.66 -15.28 -3.06
N LEU A 239 5.88 -15.70 -2.71
CA LEU A 239 6.97 -14.81 -2.31
C LEU A 239 7.94 -14.60 -3.50
N ASP A 240 7.70 -13.55 -4.27
CA ASP A 240 8.47 -13.26 -5.48
C ASP A 240 9.76 -12.48 -5.19
N HIS A 241 10.84 -13.26 -5.07
CA HIS A 241 12.22 -12.78 -4.98
C HIS A 241 13.03 -13.09 -6.26
N LEU A 242 12.40 -13.69 -7.28
CA LEU A 242 13.09 -14.24 -8.45
C LEU A 242 12.76 -13.51 -9.75
N SER A 243 11.53 -12.99 -9.90
CA SER A 243 11.11 -12.40 -11.17
C SER A 243 11.94 -11.16 -11.51
N PRO A 244 12.33 -11.02 -12.79
CA PRO A 244 13.07 -9.85 -13.23
C PRO A 244 12.22 -8.58 -13.18
N TYR A 245 10.89 -8.68 -13.23
CA TYR A 245 9.98 -7.52 -13.30
C TYR A 245 9.37 -7.10 -11.95
N ARG A 246 9.83 -7.67 -10.83
CA ARG A 246 9.28 -7.43 -9.49
C ARG A 246 9.54 -6.02 -8.91
N ASP A 247 10.49 -5.26 -9.46
CA ASP A 247 10.84 -3.90 -9.00
C ASP A 247 10.03 -2.81 -9.74
N PHE A 248 9.29 -3.18 -10.81
CA PHE A 248 8.40 -2.32 -11.63
C PHE A 248 9.08 -1.14 -12.35
N ARG A 249 10.10 -0.51 -11.75
CA ARG A 249 10.89 0.61 -12.27
C ARG A 249 11.92 0.17 -13.29
N SER A 250 12.51 -1.00 -13.08
CA SER A 250 13.55 -1.59 -13.93
C SER A 250 13.59 -3.11 -13.78
N PRO A 251 14.10 -3.85 -14.77
CA PRO A 251 14.41 -5.27 -14.56
C PRO A 251 15.51 -5.42 -13.50
N SER A 252 15.28 -6.27 -12.51
CA SER A 252 16.18 -6.48 -11.38
C SER A 252 16.70 -7.92 -11.34
N ASP A 253 17.91 -8.11 -10.84
CA ASP A 253 18.44 -9.47 -10.59
C ASP A 253 17.64 -10.18 -9.51
N PRO A 254 17.52 -11.52 -9.51
CA PRO A 254 16.91 -12.24 -8.39
C PRO A 254 17.60 -11.85 -7.08
N ALA A 255 16.82 -11.65 -6.02
CA ALA A 255 17.34 -11.44 -4.68
C ALA A 255 17.68 -12.80 -4.08
N ASP A 256 18.93 -12.98 -3.62
CA ASP A 256 19.32 -14.20 -2.93
C ASP A 256 18.81 -14.13 -1.48
N LEU A 257 17.73 -14.88 -1.19
CA LEU A 257 17.14 -14.94 0.14
C LEU A 257 17.57 -16.23 0.84
N PRO A 258 18.35 -16.15 1.93
CA PRO A 258 18.75 -17.33 2.69
C PRO A 258 17.55 -18.12 3.21
N PRO A 259 17.65 -19.46 3.36
CA PRO A 259 16.55 -20.29 3.87
C PRO A 259 15.93 -19.82 5.20
N PRO A 260 16.67 -19.29 6.19
CA PRO A 260 16.08 -18.72 7.40
C PRO A 260 15.15 -17.53 7.13
N VAL A 261 15.46 -16.69 6.14
CA VAL A 261 14.63 -15.55 5.75
C VAL A 261 13.35 -16.04 5.09
N LEU A 262 13.45 -17.01 4.16
CA LEU A 262 12.28 -17.63 3.53
C LEU A 262 11.34 -18.26 4.55
N ARG A 263 11.88 -18.99 5.53
CA ARG A 263 11.08 -19.58 6.63
C ARG A 263 10.41 -18.51 7.49
N ALA A 264 11.11 -17.42 7.79
CA ALA A 264 10.55 -16.31 8.54
C ALA A 264 9.34 -15.67 7.84
N TRP A 265 9.40 -15.50 6.52
CA TRP A 265 8.27 -15.05 5.70
C TRP A 265 7.11 -16.04 5.75
N ASP A 266 7.39 -17.33 5.52
CA ASP A 266 6.36 -18.37 5.49
C ASP A 266 5.59 -18.45 6.81
N VAL A 267 6.31 -18.51 7.94
CA VAL A 267 5.70 -18.58 9.27
C VAL A 267 4.87 -17.33 9.58
N ARG A 268 5.46 -16.12 9.51
CA ARG A 268 4.76 -14.90 9.92
C ARG A 268 3.57 -14.56 9.03
N VAL A 269 3.68 -14.80 7.72
CA VAL A 269 2.56 -14.57 6.80
C VAL A 269 1.49 -15.65 6.98
N GLY A 270 1.86 -16.91 7.19
CA GLY A 270 0.93 -17.98 7.51
C GLY A 270 0.12 -17.67 8.76
N GLU A 271 0.79 -17.32 9.86
CA GLU A 271 0.13 -16.95 11.12
C GLU A 271 -0.79 -15.73 10.96
N ALA A 272 -0.38 -14.73 10.17
CA ALA A 272 -1.22 -13.56 9.90
C ALA A 272 -2.47 -13.91 9.10
N LEU A 273 -2.34 -14.78 8.09
CA LEU A 273 -3.48 -15.26 7.30
C LEU A 273 -4.44 -16.11 8.13
N GLU A 274 -3.93 -16.97 9.02
CA GLU A 274 -4.75 -17.73 9.97
C GLU A 274 -5.47 -16.82 10.97
N GLN A 275 -4.79 -15.80 11.49
CA GLN A 275 -5.38 -14.78 12.36
C GLN A 275 -6.53 -14.05 11.65
N LEU A 276 -6.34 -13.67 10.38
CA LEU A 276 -7.40 -13.06 9.58
C LEU A 276 -8.54 -14.05 9.30
N ARG A 277 -8.24 -15.31 8.99
CA ARG A 277 -9.27 -16.31 8.66
C ARG A 277 -10.25 -16.53 9.82
N HIS A 278 -9.73 -16.62 11.05
CA HIS A 278 -10.54 -16.89 12.24
C HIS A 278 -11.11 -15.62 12.87
N GLY A 279 -10.33 -14.54 12.92
CA GLY A 279 -10.73 -13.29 13.57
C GLY A 279 -11.52 -12.34 12.66
N HIS A 280 -11.22 -12.32 11.36
CA HIS A 280 -11.74 -11.33 10.40
C HIS A 280 -12.06 -11.95 9.03
N PRO A 281 -13.08 -12.83 8.91
CA PRO A 281 -13.31 -13.59 7.68
C PRO A 281 -13.53 -12.73 6.42
N ALA A 282 -14.15 -11.55 6.57
CA ALA A 282 -14.33 -10.60 5.47
C ALA A 282 -12.99 -10.02 4.98
N ALA A 283 -12.11 -9.62 5.91
CA ALA A 283 -10.76 -9.15 5.60
C ALA A 283 -9.92 -10.27 4.97
N TYR A 284 -10.00 -11.49 5.49
CA TYR A 284 -9.33 -12.65 4.90
C TYR A 284 -9.76 -12.90 3.45
N ARG A 285 -11.07 -12.87 3.15
CA ARG A 285 -11.57 -13.00 1.77
C ARG A 285 -11.06 -11.89 0.86
N MET A 286 -11.02 -10.64 1.34
CA MET A 286 -10.48 -9.53 0.58
C MET A 286 -8.98 -9.72 0.30
N VAL A 287 -8.18 -10.06 1.33
CA VAL A 287 -6.74 -10.26 1.21
C VAL A 287 -6.44 -11.42 0.25
N SER A 288 -7.02 -12.60 0.47
CA SER A 288 -6.83 -13.78 -0.40
C SER A 288 -7.39 -13.60 -1.82
N GLY A 289 -8.41 -12.76 -1.98
CA GLY A 289 -9.01 -12.44 -3.28
C GLY A 289 -8.20 -11.45 -4.10
N THR A 290 -7.50 -10.52 -3.46
CA THR A 290 -6.81 -9.40 -4.12
C THR A 290 -5.28 -9.55 -4.15
N VAL A 291 -4.67 -10.12 -3.10
CA VAL A 291 -3.21 -10.24 -2.98
C VAL A 291 -2.75 -11.60 -3.50
N ARG A 292 -1.79 -11.59 -4.42
CA ARG A 292 -1.29 -12.78 -5.12
C ARG A 292 0.20 -13.02 -4.92
N SER A 293 0.98 -11.94 -4.80
CA SER A 293 2.42 -12.00 -4.68
C SER A 293 2.94 -10.97 -3.69
N LEU A 294 3.81 -11.39 -2.78
CA LEU A 294 4.62 -10.52 -1.94
C LEU A 294 6.01 -10.41 -2.54
N VAL A 295 6.48 -9.17 -2.74
CA VAL A 295 7.85 -8.89 -3.15
C VAL A 295 8.61 -8.38 -1.92
N PRO A 296 9.59 -9.14 -1.41
CA PRO A 296 10.35 -8.75 -0.23
C PRO A 296 11.23 -7.55 -0.55
N VAL A 297 11.18 -6.53 0.31
CA VAL A 297 12.11 -5.39 0.27
C VAL A 297 12.78 -5.20 1.63
N ASP A 298 14.01 -4.69 1.61
CA ASP A 298 14.71 -4.33 2.83
C ASP A 298 14.05 -3.11 3.47
N THR A 299 14.02 -3.10 4.80
CA THR A 299 13.70 -1.89 5.56
C THR A 299 14.94 -1.35 6.25
N PRO A 300 15.14 -0.01 6.27
CA PRO A 300 16.20 0.57 7.09
C PRO A 300 15.95 0.30 8.58
N SER A 301 14.70 0.18 9.05
CA SER A 301 14.37 0.01 10.47
C SER A 301 13.25 -1.02 10.66
N PRO A 302 13.37 -1.96 11.60
CA PRO A 302 12.27 -2.85 11.95
C PRO A 302 11.02 -2.11 12.44
N LEU A 303 11.20 -0.91 13.00
CA LEU A 303 10.10 -0.06 13.44
C LEU A 303 9.38 0.62 12.28
N ARG A 304 9.99 0.75 11.10
CA ARG A 304 9.35 1.41 9.95
C ARG A 304 9.16 0.37 8.85
N PRO A 305 8.15 -0.51 8.95
CA PRO A 305 7.83 -1.39 7.85
C PRO A 305 7.51 -0.55 6.63
N ILE A 306 8.05 -0.98 5.48
CA ILE A 306 7.77 -0.40 4.18
C ILE A 306 6.77 -1.32 3.51
N SER A 307 5.69 -0.73 2.99
CA SER A 307 4.76 -1.41 2.09
C SER A 307 4.38 -0.49 0.93
N VAL A 308 4.22 -1.08 -0.26
CA VAL A 308 3.86 -0.38 -1.50
C VAL A 308 3.01 -1.29 -2.38
N SER A 309 1.84 -0.80 -2.78
CA SER A 309 1.06 -1.34 -3.89
C SER A 309 1.41 -0.66 -5.21
N VAL A 310 1.40 -1.43 -6.30
CA VAL A 310 1.67 -0.93 -7.66
C VAL A 310 0.40 -1.02 -8.50
N PRO A 311 -0.17 0.11 -8.96
CA PRO A 311 -1.44 0.09 -9.69
C PRO A 311 -1.44 -0.73 -10.99
N ASP A 312 -0.28 -0.83 -11.66
CA ASP A 312 -0.15 -1.56 -12.94
C ASP A 312 0.12 -3.06 -12.77
N ALA A 313 0.29 -3.51 -11.53
CA ALA A 313 0.56 -4.90 -11.20
C ALA A 313 -0.37 -5.34 -10.07
N TYR A 314 -1.65 -5.49 -10.46
CA TYR A 314 -2.70 -5.90 -9.56
C TYR A 314 -2.32 -7.17 -8.80
N GLY A 315 -2.47 -7.12 -7.48
CA GLY A 315 -2.17 -8.23 -6.58
C GLY A 315 -0.71 -8.40 -6.16
N VAL A 316 0.20 -7.50 -6.55
CA VAL A 316 1.49 -7.38 -5.86
C VAL A 316 1.38 -6.49 -4.62
N VAL A 317 2.03 -6.94 -3.56
CA VAL A 317 2.45 -6.11 -2.44
C VAL A 317 3.97 -6.17 -2.31
N MET A 318 4.65 -5.04 -2.46
CA MET A 318 6.06 -4.94 -2.07
C MET A 318 6.10 -4.58 -0.59
N MET A 319 6.74 -5.40 0.25
CA MET A 319 6.85 -5.05 1.66
C MET A 319 8.10 -5.61 2.32
N SER A 320 8.58 -4.91 3.35
CA SER A 320 9.51 -5.49 4.33
C SER A 320 8.71 -6.30 5.32
N LEU A 321 9.24 -7.43 5.80
CA LEU A 321 8.54 -8.28 6.77
C LEU A 321 8.49 -7.61 8.16
N PRO A 322 7.30 -7.25 8.68
CA PRO A 322 7.16 -6.78 10.05
C PRO A 322 7.64 -7.81 11.08
N GLU A 323 8.04 -7.35 12.27
CA GLU A 323 8.46 -8.22 13.36
C GLU A 323 7.29 -8.98 14.00
N ASP A 324 6.09 -8.40 13.93
CA ASP A 324 4.89 -8.85 14.64
C ASP A 324 3.78 -9.30 13.68
N VAL A 325 3.09 -10.39 14.01
CA VAL A 325 2.08 -11.04 13.17
C VAL A 325 0.88 -10.11 12.91
N SER A 326 0.44 -9.36 13.91
CA SER A 326 -0.66 -8.41 13.74
C SER A 326 -0.30 -7.24 12.83
N GLU A 327 0.96 -6.79 12.83
CA GLU A 327 1.43 -5.81 11.83
C GLU A 327 1.47 -6.40 10.42
N VAL A 328 1.83 -7.68 10.26
CA VAL A 328 1.72 -8.36 8.96
C VAL A 328 0.26 -8.36 8.48
N ALA A 329 -0.68 -8.76 9.34
CA ALA A 329 -2.10 -8.78 9.03
C ALA A 329 -2.64 -7.38 8.67
N ALA A 330 -2.33 -6.37 9.48
CA ALA A 330 -2.73 -4.98 9.23
C ALA A 330 -2.14 -4.44 7.91
N THR A 331 -0.88 -4.78 7.61
CA THR A 331 -0.21 -4.42 6.35
C THR A 331 -0.88 -5.10 5.16
N LEU A 332 -1.20 -6.40 5.24
CA LEU A 332 -1.91 -7.10 4.17
C LEU A 332 -3.30 -6.51 3.92
N ILE A 333 -4.04 -6.15 4.97
CA ILE A 333 -5.32 -5.45 4.83
C ILE A 333 -5.12 -4.10 4.14
N HIS A 334 -4.16 -3.30 4.60
CA HIS A 334 -3.87 -1.98 4.02
C HIS A 334 -3.64 -2.06 2.52
N GLU A 335 -2.78 -3.00 2.09
CA GLU A 335 -2.39 -3.13 0.70
C GLU A 335 -3.50 -3.79 -0.14
N ALA A 336 -4.21 -4.79 0.40
CA ALA A 336 -5.39 -5.37 -0.24
C ALA A 336 -6.46 -4.31 -0.54
N ARG A 337 -6.64 -3.35 0.36
CA ARG A 337 -7.57 -2.23 0.19
C ARG A 337 -7.14 -1.25 -0.89
N HIS A 338 -5.84 -0.97 -1.02
CA HIS A 338 -5.30 -0.24 -2.17
C HIS A 338 -5.55 -0.97 -3.50
N GLN A 339 -5.33 -2.28 -3.53
CA GLN A 339 -5.58 -3.10 -4.72
C GLN A 339 -7.07 -3.13 -5.09
N LEU A 340 -7.94 -3.31 -4.10
CA LEU A 340 -9.39 -3.28 -4.28
C LEU A 340 -9.86 -1.96 -4.88
N LEU A 341 -9.48 -0.83 -4.29
CA LEU A 341 -9.91 0.48 -4.79
C LEU A 341 -9.31 0.82 -6.16
N THR A 342 -8.10 0.32 -6.46
CA THR A 342 -7.53 0.39 -7.81
C THR A 342 -8.40 -0.35 -8.82
N ALA A 343 -8.80 -1.59 -8.53
CA ALA A 343 -9.63 -2.37 -9.43
C ALA A 343 -11.04 -1.78 -9.59
N VAL A 344 -11.61 -1.21 -8.54
CA VAL A 344 -12.87 -0.43 -8.64
C VAL A 344 -12.70 0.79 -9.54
N GLY A 345 -11.58 1.51 -9.39
CA GLY A 345 -11.27 2.69 -10.20
C GLY A 345 -11.07 2.42 -11.70
N ASP A 346 -10.75 1.17 -12.04
CA ASP A 346 -10.67 0.71 -13.44
C ASP A 346 -12.06 0.44 -14.06
N LEU A 347 -13.08 0.17 -13.23
CA LEU A 347 -14.46 -0.04 -13.68
C LEU A 347 -15.29 1.24 -13.66
N ALA A 348 -15.06 2.11 -12.68
CA ALA A 348 -15.78 3.37 -12.52
C ALA A 348 -14.78 4.50 -12.19
N PRO A 349 -14.75 5.60 -12.97
CA PRO A 349 -13.89 6.74 -12.66
C PRO A 349 -14.18 7.28 -11.26
N LEU A 350 -13.16 7.37 -10.41
CA LEU A 350 -13.26 7.90 -9.04
C LEU A 350 -12.96 9.40 -8.94
N PHE A 351 -12.30 9.96 -9.95
CA PHE A 351 -11.87 11.36 -9.96
C PHE A 351 -12.30 12.06 -11.24
N VAL A 352 -12.75 13.29 -11.10
CA VAL A 352 -12.97 14.20 -12.23
C VAL A 352 -11.59 14.63 -12.76
N PRO A 353 -11.31 14.52 -14.08
CA PRO A 353 -10.05 14.94 -14.65
C PRO A 353 -9.78 16.44 -14.39
N VAL A 354 -8.64 16.76 -13.78
CA VAL A 354 -8.17 18.14 -13.63
C VAL A 354 -7.62 18.60 -14.97
N ARG A 355 -8.25 19.60 -15.60
CA ARG A 355 -7.85 20.11 -16.92
C ARG A 355 -6.85 21.26 -16.86
N GLU A 356 -6.92 22.08 -15.81
CA GLU A 356 -6.07 23.28 -15.65
C GLU A 356 -5.73 23.52 -14.17
N GLY A 357 -4.55 24.10 -13.93
CA GLY A 357 -4.07 24.49 -12.60
C GLY A 357 -3.36 23.36 -11.82
N PRO A 358 -2.65 23.72 -10.73
CA PRO A 358 -2.01 22.74 -9.86
C PRO A 358 -3.05 21.89 -9.12
N GLU A 359 -2.78 20.60 -8.96
CA GLU A 359 -3.63 19.71 -8.19
C GLU A 359 -3.69 20.17 -6.72
N ARG A 360 -4.92 20.27 -6.18
CA ARG A 360 -5.12 20.64 -4.78
C ARG A 360 -4.53 19.57 -3.86
N LEU A 361 -3.74 20.00 -2.89
CA LEU A 361 -3.12 19.14 -1.89
C LEU A 361 -3.87 19.21 -0.56
N TYR A 362 -3.91 18.07 0.13
CA TYR A 362 -4.63 17.88 1.38
C TYR A 362 -3.71 17.34 2.46
N PHE A 363 -4.07 17.59 3.72
CA PHE A 363 -3.48 16.88 4.85
C PHE A 363 -3.92 15.41 4.82
N ALA A 364 -2.95 14.50 4.74
CA ALA A 364 -3.16 13.07 4.82
C ALA A 364 -2.60 12.56 6.16
N PRO A 365 -3.45 12.17 7.13
CA PRO A 365 -3.04 11.97 8.53
C PRO A 365 -2.23 10.70 8.79
N TRP A 366 -1.58 10.13 7.78
CA TRP A 366 -0.66 9.00 7.84
C TRP A 366 0.71 9.31 7.21
N ARG A 367 0.89 10.52 6.68
CA ARG A 367 2.14 10.98 6.06
C ARG A 367 2.47 12.39 6.50
N GLU A 368 3.75 12.71 6.40
CA GLU A 368 4.25 14.06 6.68
C GLU A 368 4.01 15.01 5.51
N ASP A 369 4.02 14.53 4.25
CA ASP A 369 3.81 15.36 3.05
C ASP A 369 2.32 15.54 2.68
N PRO A 370 1.91 16.71 2.16
CA PRO A 370 0.59 16.92 1.58
C PRO A 370 0.33 15.98 0.40
N ARG A 371 -0.90 15.50 0.25
CA ARG A 371 -1.25 14.51 -0.76
C ARG A 371 -2.30 15.04 -1.74
N PRO A 372 -2.23 14.62 -3.02
CA PRO A 372 -3.33 14.85 -3.95
C PRO A 372 -4.60 14.14 -3.49
N LEU A 373 -5.75 14.55 -4.03
CA LEU A 373 -7.06 13.99 -3.67
C LEU A 373 -7.11 12.47 -3.80
N ARG A 374 -6.47 11.93 -4.85
CA ARG A 374 -6.32 10.48 -5.05
C ARG A 374 -5.61 9.81 -3.88
N GLY A 375 -4.50 10.38 -3.44
CA GLY A 375 -3.72 9.84 -2.32
C GLY A 375 -4.51 9.87 -1.01
N LEU A 376 -5.35 10.89 -0.81
CA LEU A 376 -6.21 10.99 0.37
C LEU A 376 -7.32 9.94 0.37
N LEU A 377 -8.05 9.77 -0.75
CA LEU A 377 -9.12 8.76 -0.85
C LEU A 377 -8.59 7.34 -0.65
N TYR A 378 -7.48 7.01 -1.32
CA TYR A 378 -6.88 5.69 -1.23
C TYR A 378 -6.37 5.38 0.17
N GLY A 379 -5.73 6.34 0.83
CA GLY A 379 -5.30 6.15 2.21
C GLY A 379 -6.47 6.07 3.18
N ALA A 380 -7.54 6.85 2.99
CA ALA A 380 -8.73 6.77 3.85
C ALA A 380 -9.39 5.38 3.74
N HIS A 381 -9.47 4.83 2.52
CA HIS A 381 -9.96 3.48 2.32
C HIS A 381 -9.04 2.46 3.00
N ALA A 382 -7.73 2.51 2.82
CA ALA A 382 -6.79 1.56 3.43
C ALA A 382 -6.79 1.63 4.97
N PHE A 383 -6.66 2.82 5.56
CA PHE A 383 -6.63 3.01 7.01
C PHE A 383 -7.96 2.73 7.70
N ALA A 384 -9.09 2.78 6.99
CA ALA A 384 -10.36 2.31 7.54
C ALA A 384 -10.30 0.81 7.88
N GLY A 385 -9.74 -0.03 7.00
CA GLY A 385 -9.55 -1.45 7.29
C GLY A 385 -8.55 -1.72 8.39
N VAL A 386 -7.49 -0.89 8.49
CA VAL A 386 -6.52 -0.98 9.60
C VAL A 386 -7.17 -0.60 10.93
N ALA A 387 -7.96 0.47 10.97
CA ALA A 387 -8.70 0.87 12.17
C ALA A 387 -9.68 -0.22 12.62
N GLU A 388 -10.44 -0.78 11.68
CA GLU A 388 -11.37 -1.90 11.93
C GLU A 388 -10.64 -3.14 12.48
N PHE A 389 -9.53 -3.53 11.87
CA PHE A 389 -8.69 -4.62 12.37
C PHE A 389 -8.30 -4.41 13.84
N TRP A 390 -7.71 -3.25 14.16
CA TRP A 390 -7.30 -2.96 15.54
C TRP A 390 -8.48 -2.86 16.51
N ARG A 391 -9.66 -2.41 16.06
CA ARG A 391 -10.88 -2.37 16.86
C ARG A 391 -11.26 -3.75 17.38
N GLU A 392 -11.24 -4.80 16.54
CA GLU A 392 -11.61 -6.14 16.98
C GLU A 392 -10.47 -6.83 17.77
N ARG A 393 -9.22 -6.37 17.58
CA ARG A 393 -8.04 -6.85 18.32
C ARG A 393 -7.88 -6.27 19.73
N ARG A 394 -8.75 -5.32 20.14
CA ARG A 394 -8.68 -4.67 21.47
C ARG A 394 -8.67 -5.64 22.64
N HIS A 395 -9.50 -6.69 22.62
CA HIS A 395 -9.52 -7.71 23.67
C HIS A 395 -8.26 -8.60 23.70
N PRO A 396 -7.84 -9.22 22.57
CA PRO A 396 -6.68 -10.10 22.58
C PRO A 396 -5.32 -9.39 22.72
N GLU A 397 -5.19 -8.11 22.37
CA GLU A 397 -3.91 -7.37 22.39
C GLU A 397 -3.85 -6.19 23.37
N GLY A 398 -4.94 -5.93 24.09
CA GLY A 398 -5.00 -4.96 25.17
C GLY A 398 -4.57 -3.54 24.76
N GLU A 399 -3.71 -2.93 25.55
CA GLU A 399 -3.36 -1.51 25.45
C GLU A 399 -2.76 -1.10 24.09
N ARG A 400 -2.02 -1.97 23.41
CA ARG A 400 -1.46 -1.68 22.09
C ARG A 400 -2.58 -1.54 21.05
N ALA A 401 -3.50 -2.49 20.99
CA ALA A 401 -4.61 -2.44 20.05
C ALA A 401 -5.58 -1.30 20.35
N GLU A 402 -5.82 -1.00 21.62
CA GLU A 402 -6.56 0.20 22.06
C GLU A 402 -5.95 1.49 21.49
N PHE A 403 -4.63 1.62 21.52
CA PHE A 403 -3.91 2.77 21.00
C PHE A 403 -3.98 2.84 19.47
N GLU A 404 -3.68 1.74 18.77
CA GLU A 404 -3.70 1.72 17.31
C GLU A 404 -5.11 2.01 16.76
N PHE A 405 -6.15 1.45 17.39
CA PHE A 405 -7.53 1.77 17.07
C PHE A 405 -7.83 3.26 17.28
N ALA A 406 -7.50 3.81 18.46
CA ALA A 406 -7.76 5.21 18.77
C ALA A 406 -7.03 6.18 17.82
N PHE A 407 -5.79 5.85 17.45
CA PHE A 407 -4.97 6.62 16.53
C PHE A 407 -5.54 6.55 15.11
N HIS A 408 -5.74 5.33 14.57
CA HIS A 408 -6.22 5.15 13.20
C HIS A 408 -7.65 5.65 12.99
N ARG A 409 -8.56 5.52 13.97
CA ARG A 409 -9.91 6.09 13.83
C ARG A 409 -9.85 7.62 13.69
N TRP A 410 -8.96 8.31 14.40
CA TRP A 410 -8.80 9.76 14.26
C TRP A 410 -8.28 10.13 12.87
N GLN A 411 -7.31 9.35 12.36
CA GLN A 411 -6.79 9.54 11.00
C GLN A 411 -7.91 9.39 9.95
N VAL A 412 -8.70 8.31 10.05
CA VAL A 412 -9.82 8.04 9.15
C VAL A 412 -10.85 9.17 9.23
N ARG A 413 -11.28 9.56 10.44
CA ARG A 413 -12.25 10.65 10.65
C ARG A 413 -11.77 11.97 10.02
N THR A 414 -10.50 12.30 10.20
CA THR A 414 -9.89 13.51 9.67
C THR A 414 -9.87 13.50 8.14
N ALA A 415 -9.47 12.38 7.54
CA ALA A 415 -9.46 12.22 6.09
C ALA A 415 -10.88 12.26 5.49
N LEU A 416 -11.86 11.60 6.11
CA LEU A 416 -13.25 11.60 5.66
C LEU A 416 -13.90 12.99 5.77
N ALA A 417 -13.53 13.80 6.76
CA ALA A 417 -13.98 15.19 6.84
C ALA A 417 -13.44 16.02 5.66
N ALA A 418 -12.16 15.87 5.33
CA ALA A 418 -11.56 16.55 4.17
C ALA A 418 -12.15 16.07 2.83
N LEU A 419 -12.38 14.76 2.67
CA LEU A 419 -12.94 14.17 1.45
C LEU A 419 -14.39 14.60 1.20
N ARG A 420 -15.22 14.73 2.24
CA ARG A 420 -16.62 15.20 2.11
C ARG A 420 -16.72 16.63 1.58
N GLY A 421 -15.74 17.48 1.89
CA GLY A 421 -15.67 18.86 1.39
C GLY A 421 -14.85 19.03 0.10
N ALA A 422 -14.29 17.95 -0.44
CA ALA A 422 -13.40 18.02 -1.61
C ALA A 422 -14.19 18.13 -2.91
N THR A 423 -13.75 19.02 -3.79
CA THR A 423 -14.18 19.02 -5.20
C THR A 423 -13.31 18.08 -6.01
N GLY A 424 -13.86 17.44 -7.04
CA GLY A 424 -13.12 16.55 -7.94
C GLY A 424 -13.31 15.05 -7.69
N LEU A 425 -14.16 14.65 -6.73
CA LEU A 425 -14.65 13.28 -6.62
C LEU A 425 -15.86 13.09 -7.56
N THR A 426 -15.95 11.92 -8.18
CA THR A 426 -17.16 11.51 -8.92
C THR A 426 -18.24 11.00 -7.95
N GLU A 427 -19.44 10.72 -8.45
CA GLU A 427 -20.50 10.07 -7.66
C GLU A 427 -20.06 8.72 -7.09
N ALA A 428 -19.35 7.90 -7.89
CA ALA A 428 -18.81 6.62 -7.45
C ALA A 428 -17.85 6.78 -6.26
N ALA A 429 -16.95 7.76 -6.31
CA ALA A 429 -16.08 8.06 -5.17
C ALA A 429 -16.84 8.67 -3.98
N GLY A 430 -17.87 9.47 -4.24
CA GLY A 430 -18.80 9.95 -3.21
C GLY A 430 -19.45 8.80 -2.43
N GLY A 431 -19.90 7.76 -3.14
CA GLY A 431 -20.41 6.52 -2.54
C GLY A 431 -19.39 5.78 -1.69
N VAL A 432 -18.11 5.75 -2.10
CA VAL A 432 -17.02 5.19 -1.27
C VAL A 432 -16.84 5.98 0.02
N VAL A 433 -16.79 7.32 -0.06
CA VAL A 433 -16.62 8.19 1.12
C VAL A 433 -17.81 8.06 2.07
N ALA A 434 -19.04 8.04 1.54
CA ALA A 434 -20.25 7.87 2.33
C ALA A 434 -20.28 6.51 3.04
N GLY A 435 -20.00 5.42 2.32
CA GLY A 435 -19.97 4.08 2.90
C GLY A 435 -18.90 3.92 3.98
N LEU A 436 -17.72 4.53 3.81
CA LEU A 436 -16.70 4.56 4.86
C LEU A 436 -17.16 5.35 6.10
N ALA A 437 -17.83 6.50 5.90
CA ALA A 437 -18.33 7.31 7.00
C ALA A 437 -19.47 6.63 7.78
N GLU A 438 -20.32 5.88 7.08
CA GLU A 438 -21.40 5.08 7.67
C GLU A 438 -20.83 3.91 8.48
N ALA A 439 -19.96 3.09 7.88
CA ALA A 439 -19.35 1.94 8.55
C ALA A 439 -18.51 2.31 9.78
N SER A 440 -17.92 3.51 9.77
CA SER A 440 -17.14 4.03 10.90
C SER A 440 -17.98 4.80 11.95
N GLY A 441 -19.29 4.93 11.74
CA GLY A 441 -20.19 5.70 12.61
C GLY A 441 -20.13 5.29 14.08
N GLU A 442 -20.11 3.99 14.36
CA GLU A 442 -20.07 3.46 15.73
C GLU A 442 -18.71 3.69 16.40
N TRP A 443 -17.61 3.68 15.63
CA TRP A 443 -16.23 3.79 16.13
C TRP A 443 -15.98 5.10 16.87
N TRP A 444 -16.76 6.13 16.53
CA TRP A 444 -16.69 7.46 17.13
C TRP A 444 -17.11 7.47 18.59
N THR A 445 -17.89 6.48 19.02
CA THR A 445 -18.42 6.36 20.39
C THR A 445 -17.69 5.31 21.23
N ASP A 446 -16.87 4.47 20.60
CA ASP A 446 -16.08 3.46 21.29
C ASP A 446 -15.13 4.10 22.32
N LYS A 447 -15.31 3.77 23.60
CA LYS A 447 -14.47 4.35 24.65
C LYS A 447 -13.09 3.70 24.63
N VAL A 448 -12.05 4.54 24.63
CA VAL A 448 -10.65 4.15 24.88
C VAL A 448 -10.19 4.98 26.06
N VAL A 449 -9.55 4.36 27.04
CA VAL A 449 -9.18 5.00 28.32
C VAL A 449 -7.73 4.75 28.68
N GLY A 450 -7.22 5.43 29.71
CA GLY A 450 -5.89 5.20 30.26
C GLY A 450 -4.75 5.65 29.33
N ALA A 451 -3.64 4.93 29.39
CA ALA A 451 -2.45 5.27 28.61
C ALA A 451 -2.65 5.24 27.09
N PRO A 452 -3.37 4.25 26.50
CA PRO A 452 -3.66 4.24 25.07
C PRO A 452 -4.38 5.50 24.58
N ALA A 453 -5.40 5.96 25.31
CA ALA A 453 -6.14 7.17 24.96
C ALA A 453 -5.25 8.43 24.97
N ARG A 454 -4.48 8.60 26.05
CA ARG A 454 -3.54 9.72 26.21
C ARG A 454 -2.49 9.74 25.10
N LEU A 455 -1.89 8.59 24.79
CA LEU A 455 -0.84 8.49 23.78
C LEU A 455 -1.39 8.67 22.36
N ALA A 456 -2.60 8.16 22.08
CA ALA A 456 -3.24 8.40 20.79
C ALA A 456 -3.53 9.89 20.59
N GLU A 457 -4.08 10.56 21.61
CA GLU A 457 -4.32 12.01 21.57
C GLU A 457 -3.02 12.80 21.36
N LEU A 458 -1.97 12.46 22.12
CA LEU A 458 -0.63 13.04 21.97
C LEU A 458 -0.15 12.93 20.52
N CYS A 459 -0.23 11.74 19.92
CA CYS A 459 0.22 11.49 18.55
C CYS A 459 -0.62 12.21 17.50
N CYS A 460 -1.94 12.26 17.67
CA CYS A 460 -2.85 12.96 16.74
C CYS A 460 -2.57 14.47 16.73
N ARG A 461 -2.41 15.06 17.92
CA ARG A 461 -2.08 16.49 18.08
C ARG A 461 -0.69 16.81 17.53
N ASP A 462 0.29 15.96 17.81
CA ASP A 462 1.66 16.09 17.29
C ASP A 462 1.69 16.08 15.75
N LEU A 463 1.00 15.11 15.14
CA LEU A 463 0.99 14.97 13.69
C LEU A 463 0.38 16.21 13.02
N TRP A 464 -0.75 16.69 13.53
CA TRP A 464 -1.41 17.87 13.01
C TRP A 464 -0.55 19.12 13.18
N ALA A 465 -0.02 19.37 14.38
CA ALA A 465 0.82 20.53 14.66
C ALA A 465 2.08 20.55 13.77
N THR A 466 2.74 19.39 13.65
CA THR A 466 3.93 19.21 12.81
C THR A 466 3.61 19.49 11.35
N TRP A 467 2.50 18.95 10.82
CA TRP A 467 2.09 19.18 9.44
C TRP A 467 1.81 20.67 9.18
N ARG A 468 1.10 21.34 10.08
CA ARG A 468 0.85 22.78 9.97
C ARG A 468 2.14 23.59 9.96
N ALA A 469 3.06 23.31 10.88
CA ALA A 469 4.34 24.01 10.97
C ALA A 469 5.20 23.83 9.71
N ALA A 470 5.11 22.67 9.06
CA ALA A 470 5.87 22.32 7.86
C ALA A 470 5.28 22.88 6.56
N HIS A 471 3.95 22.89 6.44
CA HIS A 471 3.25 23.06 5.15
C HIS A 471 2.31 24.25 5.09
N LEU A 472 2.11 24.97 6.19
CA LEU A 472 1.33 26.21 6.20
C LEU A 472 2.24 27.42 6.43
N THR A 473 1.90 28.51 5.74
CA THR A 473 2.51 29.82 5.92
C THR A 473 1.46 30.87 6.23
N VAL A 474 1.87 31.87 7.00
CA VAL A 474 1.10 33.09 7.24
C VAL A 474 1.68 34.18 6.35
N ASP A 475 0.82 35.06 5.83
CA ASP A 475 1.25 36.22 5.05
C ASP A 475 2.25 37.08 5.85
N ASP A 476 3.37 37.44 5.23
CA ASP A 476 4.45 38.16 5.91
C ASP A 476 4.00 39.52 6.44
N ARG A 477 3.14 40.24 5.71
CA ARG A 477 2.62 41.55 6.16
C ARG A 477 1.71 41.39 7.37
N ALA A 478 0.90 40.33 7.40
CA ALA A 478 0.06 40.00 8.54
C ALA A 478 0.90 39.60 9.78
N ALA A 479 1.95 38.80 9.60
CA ALA A 479 2.88 38.45 10.67
C ALA A 479 3.63 39.68 11.21
N GLU A 480 4.09 40.58 10.34
CA GLU A 480 4.71 41.85 10.73
C GLU A 480 3.74 42.80 11.45
N ALA A 481 2.46 42.80 11.06
CA ALA A 481 1.44 43.57 11.76
C ALA A 481 1.23 43.06 13.20
N LEU A 482 1.23 41.74 13.40
CA LEU A 482 1.21 41.14 14.73
C LEU A 482 2.46 41.50 15.54
N ALA A 483 3.65 41.41 14.92
CA ALA A 483 4.91 41.77 15.56
C ALA A 483 4.92 43.24 16.02
N ARG A 484 4.41 44.17 15.20
CA ARG A 484 4.26 45.59 15.59
C ARG A 484 3.31 45.78 16.76
N ARG A 485 2.20 45.03 16.82
CA ARG A 485 1.26 45.08 17.97
C ARG A 485 1.91 44.57 19.25
N TRP A 486 2.62 43.45 19.16
CA TRP A 486 3.40 42.88 20.25
C TRP A 486 4.40 43.90 20.82
N LEU A 487 5.25 44.48 19.96
CA LEU A 487 6.24 45.48 20.36
C LEU A 487 5.61 46.76 20.96
N ALA A 488 4.39 47.09 20.55
CA ALA A 488 3.62 48.21 21.09
C ALA A 488 2.86 47.87 22.39
N GLY A 489 3.01 46.67 22.95
CA GLY A 489 2.30 46.22 24.16
C GLY A 489 0.78 46.12 23.99
N ARG A 490 0.30 45.95 22.75
CA ARG A 490 -1.14 45.86 22.44
C ARG A 490 -1.60 44.40 22.47
N PRO A 491 -2.88 44.11 22.82
CA PRO A 491 -3.43 42.76 22.71
C PRO A 491 -3.46 42.29 21.24
N PRO A 492 -3.50 40.97 20.97
CA PRO A 492 -3.67 40.49 19.61
C PRO A 492 -5.03 40.93 19.04
N PRO A 493 -5.19 41.00 17.70
CA PRO A 493 -6.48 41.29 17.08
C PRO A 493 -7.48 40.17 17.37
N ALA A 494 -8.78 40.49 17.41
CA ALA A 494 -9.86 39.51 17.60
C ALA A 494 -9.86 38.43 16.50
N GLY A 495 -9.60 38.83 15.26
CA GLY A 495 -9.37 37.93 14.13
C GLY A 495 -7.89 37.66 13.92
N LEU A 496 -7.42 36.45 14.23
CA LEU A 496 -6.05 36.05 13.92
C LEU A 496 -5.89 35.78 12.40
N PRO A 497 -4.73 36.13 11.80
CA PRO A 497 -4.47 35.88 10.39
C PRO A 497 -4.70 34.42 10.00
N GLY A 498 -5.23 34.19 8.79
CA GLY A 498 -5.31 32.86 8.19
C GLY A 498 -3.93 32.32 7.78
N ALA A 499 -3.90 31.04 7.42
CA ALA A 499 -2.71 30.40 6.86
C ALA A 499 -3.06 29.74 5.51
N THR A 500 -2.08 29.68 4.61
CA THR A 500 -2.21 29.08 3.28
C THR A 500 -1.15 28.00 3.08
N ALA A 501 -1.37 27.10 2.11
CA ALA A 501 -0.38 26.10 1.75
C ALA A 501 0.94 26.77 1.33
N ALA A 502 2.06 26.29 1.87
CA ALA A 502 3.39 26.74 1.52
C ALA A 502 3.78 26.22 0.12
N PRO A 503 4.53 27.02 -0.68
CA PRO A 503 5.00 26.56 -1.99
C PRO A 503 6.00 25.41 -1.90
N ALA A 504 6.73 25.31 -0.78
CA ALA A 504 7.67 24.25 -0.48
C ALA A 504 7.66 23.93 1.02
N PRO A 505 7.87 22.67 1.42
CA PRO A 505 7.92 22.29 2.82
C PRO A 505 9.15 22.86 3.52
N ARG A 506 9.02 23.20 4.82
CA ARG A 506 10.15 23.61 5.65
C ARG A 506 11.00 22.38 6.04
N PRO A 507 12.27 22.24 5.60
CA PRO A 507 13.04 20.99 5.72
C PRO A 507 13.33 20.53 7.15
N ALA A 508 13.27 21.45 8.12
CA ALA A 508 13.63 21.20 9.52
C ALA A 508 12.50 20.56 10.35
N VAL A 509 11.30 20.44 9.80
CA VAL A 509 10.12 19.93 10.53
C VAL A 509 9.89 18.47 10.16
N ARG A 510 10.24 17.56 11.09
CA ARG A 510 9.99 16.12 10.97
C ARG A 510 9.13 15.64 12.13
N GLY A 511 8.22 14.70 11.87
CA GLY A 511 7.27 14.18 12.84
C GLY A 511 7.46 12.68 13.13
N GLY A 512 6.46 12.13 13.83
CA GLY A 512 6.29 10.67 14.00
C GLY A 512 7.20 10.01 15.04
N ALA A 513 8.21 10.71 15.58
CA ALA A 513 9.07 10.19 16.64
C ALA A 513 8.26 9.77 17.88
N ARG A 514 7.32 10.62 18.33
CA ARG A 514 6.44 10.36 19.48
C ARG A 514 5.50 9.18 19.24
N THR A 515 5.03 8.98 18.01
CA THR A 515 4.22 7.81 17.62
C THR A 515 5.03 6.51 17.76
N TRP A 516 6.26 6.48 17.25
CA TRP A 516 7.12 5.30 17.39
C TRP A 516 7.47 5.00 18.85
N LEU A 517 7.82 6.04 19.63
CA LEU A 517 8.07 5.89 21.06
C LEU A 517 6.83 5.37 21.81
N SER A 518 5.62 5.85 21.46
CA SER A 518 4.37 5.39 22.06
C SER A 518 4.12 3.90 21.79
N ARG A 519 4.34 3.44 20.55
CA ARG A 519 4.24 2.02 20.17
C ARG A 519 5.24 1.15 20.94
N LEU A 520 6.48 1.60 21.06
CA LEU A 520 7.51 0.91 21.83
C LEU A 520 7.17 0.83 23.32
N TRP A 521 6.62 1.90 23.88
CA TRP A 521 6.23 1.97 25.29
C TRP A 521 5.11 0.97 25.58
N LEU A 522 4.07 0.94 24.73
CA LEU A 522 2.92 0.03 24.84
C LEU A 522 3.26 -1.45 24.57
N SER A 523 4.35 -1.73 23.85
CA SER A 523 4.78 -3.10 23.50
C SER A 523 5.71 -3.76 24.53
N GLY A 524 5.71 -3.30 25.79
CA GLY A 524 6.40 -4.00 26.90
C GLY A 524 7.70 -3.34 27.41
N GLY A 525 7.90 -2.04 27.17
CA GLY A 525 8.85 -1.19 27.89
C GLY A 525 10.35 -1.38 27.61
N ARG A 526 10.87 -2.62 27.49
CA ARG A 526 12.32 -2.86 27.35
C ARG A 526 12.94 -2.23 26.11
N ALA A 527 12.24 -2.31 24.97
CA ALA A 527 12.71 -1.69 23.74
C ALA A 527 12.67 -0.16 23.85
N PHE A 528 11.63 0.39 24.49
CA PHE A 528 11.53 1.81 24.82
C PHE A 528 12.66 2.27 25.76
N ASP A 529 12.97 1.51 26.81
CA ASP A 529 14.04 1.83 27.77
C ASP A 529 15.41 1.88 27.09
N ARG A 530 15.72 0.91 26.21
CA ARG A 530 16.97 0.94 25.42
C ARG A 530 17.05 2.15 24.50
N VAL A 531 15.93 2.51 23.86
CA VAL A 531 15.87 3.73 23.03
C VAL A 531 16.09 4.97 23.91
N ARG A 532 15.43 5.05 25.06
CA ARG A 532 15.57 6.17 26.02
C ARG A 532 17.00 6.30 26.55
N GLU A 533 17.63 5.20 26.96
CA GLU A 533 19.03 5.17 27.40
C GLU A 533 19.98 5.63 26.28
N GLY A 534 19.78 5.12 25.05
CA GLY A 534 20.55 5.55 23.89
C GLY A 534 20.41 7.04 23.61
N LEU A 535 19.19 7.59 23.68
CA LEU A 535 18.94 9.03 23.51
C LEU A 535 19.64 9.85 24.60
N LEU A 536 19.61 9.40 25.86
CA LEU A 536 20.30 10.05 26.98
C LEU A 536 21.83 10.01 26.84
N ALA A 537 22.36 8.95 26.25
CA ALA A 537 23.77 8.80 25.93
C ALA A 537 24.22 9.60 24.67
N GLY A 538 23.29 10.30 24.01
CA GLY A 538 23.58 11.13 22.83
C GLY A 538 23.60 10.37 21.51
N ALA A 539 23.00 9.18 21.42
CA ALA A 539 22.83 8.50 20.14
C ALA A 539 21.85 9.28 19.23
N ASP A 540 22.25 9.55 17.99
CA ASP A 540 21.46 10.36 17.05
C ASP A 540 20.10 9.74 16.66
N SER A 541 20.03 8.41 16.61
CA SER A 541 18.85 7.68 16.15
C SER A 541 18.89 6.22 16.64
N PRO A 542 18.83 5.98 17.97
CA PRO A 542 18.79 4.61 18.48
C PRO A 542 17.61 3.87 17.86
N TRP A 543 17.85 2.68 17.32
CA TRP A 543 16.83 1.89 16.60
C TRP A 543 16.19 2.61 15.40
N ARG A 544 16.89 3.63 14.88
CA ARG A 544 16.44 4.52 13.81
C ARG A 544 15.16 5.29 14.12
N THR A 545 14.92 5.64 15.38
CA THR A 545 13.90 6.61 15.80
C THR A 545 14.33 8.04 15.44
N ALA A 546 14.50 8.32 14.16
CA ALA A 546 15.01 9.61 13.68
C ALA A 546 14.14 10.77 14.18
N GLY A 547 14.80 11.77 14.77
CA GLY A 547 14.15 12.96 15.32
C GLY A 547 13.61 12.80 16.74
N ALA A 548 13.72 11.61 17.36
CA ALA A 548 13.39 11.44 18.78
C ALA A 548 14.44 12.08 19.67
N THR A 549 14.01 12.68 20.77
CA THR A 549 14.87 13.28 21.79
C THR A 549 14.57 12.71 23.19
N PRO A 550 15.47 12.89 24.17
CA PRO A 550 15.15 12.54 25.56
C PRO A 550 13.91 13.26 26.12
N ALA A 551 13.56 14.44 25.60
CA ALA A 551 12.33 15.14 25.95
C ALA A 551 11.09 14.40 25.45
N ASP A 552 11.14 13.87 24.22
CA ASP A 552 10.05 13.07 23.65
C ASP A 552 9.84 11.76 24.40
N ALA A 553 10.92 11.11 24.81
CA ALA A 553 10.85 9.90 25.62
C ALA A 553 10.21 10.19 26.99
N ALA A 554 10.61 11.26 27.67
CA ALA A 554 9.99 11.67 28.94
C ALA A 554 8.48 11.97 28.77
N LEU A 555 8.10 12.69 27.71
CA LEU A 555 6.71 13.01 27.42
C LEU A 555 5.85 11.76 27.20
N VAL A 556 6.34 10.79 26.40
CA VAL A 556 5.65 9.52 26.16
C VAL A 556 5.52 8.69 27.44
N ALA A 557 6.56 8.69 28.28
CA ALA A 557 6.53 8.00 29.58
C ALA A 557 5.59 8.66 30.61
N GLY A 558 5.05 9.85 30.30
CA GLY A 558 4.16 10.60 31.20
C GLY A 558 4.91 11.50 32.20
N ASP A 559 6.23 11.66 32.08
CA ASP A 559 7.01 12.60 32.89
C ASP A 559 7.01 13.99 32.24
N THR A 560 5.88 14.68 32.37
CA THR A 560 5.64 16.00 31.76
C THR A 560 6.58 17.07 32.31
N GLY A 561 6.91 17.03 33.60
CA GLY A 561 7.84 17.97 34.23
C GLY A 561 9.25 17.86 33.64
N GLU A 562 9.75 16.63 33.50
CA GLU A 562 11.05 16.37 32.92
C GLU A 562 11.09 16.70 31.42
N ALA A 563 10.00 16.39 30.69
CA ALA A 563 9.83 16.75 29.28
C ALA A 563 9.89 18.27 29.07
N LEU A 564 9.10 19.05 29.83
CA LEU A 564 9.08 20.52 29.79
C LEU A 564 10.47 21.10 30.07
N ALA A 565 11.15 20.63 31.12
CA ALA A 565 12.49 21.09 31.45
C ALA A 565 13.49 20.83 30.32
N ARG A 566 13.38 19.70 29.60
CA ARG A 566 14.23 19.40 28.46
C ARG A 566 13.90 20.23 27.23
N PHE A 567 12.63 20.36 26.84
CA PHE A 567 12.26 21.20 25.70
C PHE A 567 12.68 22.66 25.90
N ARG A 568 12.49 23.23 27.11
CA ARG A 568 12.96 24.58 27.44
C ARG A 568 14.48 24.71 27.34
N ARG A 569 15.26 23.71 27.77
CA ARG A 569 16.73 23.71 27.60
C ARG A 569 17.13 23.66 26.13
N THR A 570 16.45 22.86 25.31
CA THR A 570 16.69 22.82 23.86
C THR A 570 16.46 24.19 23.22
N GLU A 571 15.42 24.90 23.63
CA GLU A 571 15.16 26.27 23.18
C GLU A 571 16.23 27.26 23.61
N GLN A 572 16.60 27.25 24.90
CA GLN A 572 17.63 28.16 25.42
C GLN A 572 18.97 27.98 24.70
N GLY A 573 19.36 26.73 24.39
CA GLY A 573 20.56 26.45 23.60
C GLY A 573 20.50 26.92 22.14
N ARG A 574 19.30 27.25 21.63
CA ARG A 574 19.04 27.71 20.26
C ARG A 574 18.51 29.15 20.19
N ALA A 575 18.50 29.89 21.30
CA ALA A 575 17.85 31.19 21.47
C ALA A 575 18.32 32.30 20.50
N ALA A 576 19.34 32.06 19.67
CA ALA A 576 19.81 32.96 18.62
C ALA A 576 19.28 32.63 17.21
N SER A 577 18.53 31.53 17.01
CA SER A 577 18.06 31.12 15.68
C SER A 577 16.72 31.79 15.32
N PRO A 578 16.63 32.57 14.22
CA PRO A 578 15.37 33.16 13.76
C PRO A 578 14.29 32.13 13.40
N ALA A 579 14.69 30.87 13.14
CA ALA A 579 13.79 29.79 12.73
C ALA A 579 13.13 29.05 13.91
N GLY A 580 13.60 29.25 15.15
CA GLY A 580 13.18 28.46 16.32
C GLY A 580 13.47 26.96 16.17
N CYS A 581 12.90 26.13 17.05
CA CYS A 581 12.90 24.67 16.91
C CYS A 581 11.45 24.15 16.93
N PRO A 582 10.80 24.03 15.75
CA PRO A 582 9.38 23.68 15.68
C PRO A 582 8.99 22.41 16.47
N SER A 583 9.81 21.35 16.42
CA SER A 583 9.52 20.10 17.13
C SER A 583 9.54 20.25 18.65
N ALA A 584 10.41 21.11 19.18
CA ALA A 584 10.50 21.42 20.61
C ALA A 584 9.39 22.37 21.05
N TRP A 585 8.98 23.33 20.21
CA TRP A 585 7.85 24.22 20.48
C TRP A 585 6.54 23.45 20.55
N ILE A 586 6.32 22.56 19.59
CA ILE A 586 5.20 21.63 19.61
C ILE A 586 5.29 20.74 20.87
N GLY A 587 6.49 20.25 21.22
CA GLY A 587 6.72 19.48 22.44
C GLY A 587 6.33 20.23 23.73
N LEU A 588 6.66 21.53 23.84
CA LEU A 588 6.22 22.39 24.95
C LEU A 588 4.69 22.49 25.00
N GLY A 589 4.05 22.71 23.86
CA GLY A 589 2.59 22.79 23.76
C GLY A 589 1.87 21.47 24.08
N LEU A 590 2.49 20.33 23.77
CA LEU A 590 1.96 19.00 24.09
C LEU A 590 2.17 18.61 25.56
N ALA A 591 3.23 19.10 26.20
CA ALA A 591 3.58 18.76 27.58
C ALA A 591 2.95 19.70 28.64
N GLY A 592 2.49 20.89 28.26
CA GLY A 592 1.96 21.90 29.18
C GLY A 592 0.50 21.72 29.57
N GLU A 593 0.18 21.95 30.85
CA GLU A 593 -1.18 22.04 31.40
C GLU A 593 -1.56 23.53 31.60
N GLY A 594 -1.93 24.24 30.52
CA GLY A 594 -2.23 25.68 30.52
C GLY A 594 -2.40 26.21 29.08
N PRO A 595 -2.52 27.53 28.80
CA PRO A 595 -2.65 28.00 27.43
C PRO A 595 -1.30 28.35 26.78
N PRO A 596 -0.57 27.34 26.26
CA PRO A 596 0.14 27.47 25.00
C PRO A 596 -0.53 26.62 23.91
N GLY A 597 -1.88 26.55 23.89
CA GLY A 597 -2.66 25.84 22.86
C GLY A 597 -2.27 26.24 21.43
N ALA A 598 -1.90 27.50 21.22
CA ALA A 598 -1.39 27.99 19.94
C ALA A 598 -0.12 27.28 19.44
N LEU A 599 0.73 26.72 20.32
CA LEU A 599 1.91 25.92 19.92
C LEU A 599 1.54 24.59 19.25
N VAL A 600 0.30 24.12 19.42
CA VAL A 600 -0.21 22.88 18.81
C VAL A 600 -1.28 23.19 17.76
N GLU A 601 -2.16 24.15 18.03
CA GLU A 601 -3.29 24.49 17.16
C GLU A 601 -2.91 25.41 16.00
N ARG A 602 -1.96 26.34 16.23
CA ARG A 602 -1.52 27.36 15.27
C ARG A 602 0.02 27.53 15.26
N PRO A 603 0.83 26.45 15.27
CA PRO A 603 2.29 26.57 15.37
C PRO A 603 2.89 27.38 14.23
N GLU A 604 2.30 27.32 13.03
CA GLU A 604 2.72 28.12 11.88
C GLU A 604 2.61 29.63 12.11
N LEU A 605 1.62 30.06 12.91
CA LEU A 605 1.41 31.47 13.27
C LEU A 605 2.41 31.92 14.32
N VAL A 606 2.69 31.09 15.33
CA VAL A 606 3.70 31.39 16.35
C VAL A 606 5.08 31.51 15.71
N LEU A 607 5.42 30.58 14.81
CA LEU A 607 6.67 30.60 14.05
C LEU A 607 6.77 31.85 13.15
N ALA A 608 5.68 32.22 12.47
CA ALA A 608 5.66 33.42 11.61
C ALA A 608 5.82 34.71 12.44
N LEU A 609 5.16 34.82 13.59
CA LEU A 609 5.28 35.95 14.51
C LEU A 609 6.71 36.07 15.05
N HIS A 610 7.30 34.96 15.52
CA HIS A 610 8.68 34.95 15.99
C HIS A 610 9.67 35.37 14.88
N ALA A 611 9.52 34.81 13.68
CA ALA A 611 10.35 35.18 12.55
C ALA A 611 10.20 36.67 12.17
N ALA A 612 8.98 37.22 12.25
CA ALA A 612 8.74 38.65 12.01
C ALA A 612 9.38 39.55 13.09
N LEU A 613 9.33 39.14 14.36
CA LEU A 613 10.01 39.85 15.46
C LEU A 613 11.53 39.83 15.32
N ALA A 614 12.10 38.70 14.88
CA ALA A 614 13.53 38.58 14.57
C ALA A 614 13.96 39.51 13.44
N ARG A 615 13.16 39.62 12.36
CA ARG A 615 13.42 40.58 11.27
C ARG A 615 13.26 42.03 11.69
N GLY A 616 12.32 42.30 12.61
CA GLY A 616 12.03 43.64 13.13
C GLY A 616 13.06 44.19 14.12
N GLY A 617 14.13 43.45 14.43
CA GLY A 617 15.22 43.91 15.28
C GLY A 617 14.87 43.98 16.77
N ALA A 618 13.99 43.11 17.26
CA ALA A 618 13.68 43.03 18.69
C ALA A 618 14.96 42.83 19.53
N THR A 619 15.14 43.62 20.59
CA THR A 619 16.33 43.58 21.46
C THR A 619 16.48 42.27 22.22
N ALA A 620 15.37 41.59 22.49
CA ALA A 620 15.30 40.22 22.97
C ALA A 620 14.11 39.53 22.29
N LEU A 621 14.31 38.31 21.79
CA LEU A 621 13.22 37.54 21.19
C LEU A 621 12.41 36.85 22.29
N PRO A 622 11.08 37.04 22.31
CA PRO A 622 10.21 36.38 23.28
C PRO A 622 10.19 34.87 23.05
N GLY A 623 10.03 34.13 24.14
CA GLY A 623 9.95 32.67 24.08
C GLY A 623 8.65 32.18 23.43
N PRO A 624 8.60 30.93 22.94
CA PRO A 624 7.39 30.38 22.30
C PRO A 624 6.18 30.35 23.22
N GLU A 625 6.38 30.03 24.50
CA GLU A 625 5.30 30.00 25.51
C GLU A 625 4.70 31.39 25.72
N GLU A 626 5.53 32.44 25.71
CA GLU A 626 5.11 33.84 25.87
C GLU A 626 4.28 34.32 24.68
N LEU A 627 4.74 34.02 23.46
CA LEU A 627 4.01 34.34 22.23
C LEU A 627 2.67 33.62 22.15
N ALA A 628 2.64 32.33 22.52
CA ALA A 628 1.42 31.54 22.53
C ALA A 628 0.41 32.07 23.55
N GLN A 629 0.87 32.43 24.75
CA GLN A 629 0.05 33.03 25.80
C GLN A 629 -0.55 34.37 25.34
N TRP A 630 0.22 35.19 24.64
CA TRP A 630 -0.28 36.45 24.09
C TRP A 630 -1.34 36.24 23.03
N LEU A 631 -1.13 35.33 22.08
CA LEU A 631 -2.12 35.03 21.03
C LEU A 631 -3.44 34.53 21.63
N ALA A 632 -3.39 33.77 22.72
CA ALA A 632 -4.57 33.30 23.44
C ALA A 632 -5.33 34.42 24.20
N SER A 633 -4.69 35.55 24.49
CA SER A 633 -5.30 36.63 25.30
C SER A 633 -6.35 37.47 24.57
N GLY A 634 -6.47 37.39 23.23
CA GLY A 634 -7.45 38.17 22.46
C GLY A 634 -8.68 37.41 21.97
N THR A 635 -8.84 36.14 22.33
CA THR A 635 -9.98 35.30 21.90
C THR A 635 -11.25 35.49 22.75
N THR A 636 -11.25 36.45 23.68
CA THR A 636 -12.35 36.72 24.63
C THR A 636 -13.41 37.72 24.13
N GLY A 637 -13.48 37.99 22.81
CA GLY A 637 -14.52 38.83 22.19
C GLY A 637 -15.23 38.12 21.04
N GLU A 638 -16.56 38.09 21.09
CA GLU A 638 -17.50 37.45 20.15
C GLU A 638 -17.12 37.57 18.67
N THR A 639 -17.31 36.49 17.90
CA THR A 639 -17.14 36.49 16.44
C THR A 639 -18.32 35.80 15.74
N GLU A 640 -19.17 36.59 15.08
CA GLU A 640 -19.93 36.18 13.88
C GLU A 640 -19.14 36.63 12.64
N GLY A 641 -18.74 35.69 11.79
CA GLY A 641 -18.03 35.95 10.52
C GLY A 641 -17.66 34.65 9.79
N PRO A 642 -17.60 34.64 8.44
CA PRO A 642 -17.76 33.42 7.64
C PRO A 642 -16.54 32.48 7.69
N ALA A 643 -16.83 31.18 7.65
CA ALA A 643 -15.89 30.09 7.86
C ALA A 643 -14.77 30.01 6.80
N PRO A 644 -13.49 29.90 7.21
CA PRO A 644 -12.40 29.54 6.31
C PRO A 644 -12.42 28.04 5.98
N ALA A 645 -11.92 27.70 4.79
CA ALA A 645 -11.84 26.33 4.31
C ALA A 645 -10.95 25.43 5.20
N ALA A 646 -11.50 24.28 5.55
CA ALA A 646 -10.84 23.09 6.09
C ALA A 646 -10.07 23.27 7.42
N THR A 647 -10.78 23.59 8.49
CA THR A 647 -10.41 23.14 9.84
C THR A 647 -10.79 21.65 9.95
N PRO A 648 -9.89 20.72 10.32
CA PRO A 648 -10.33 19.39 10.73
C PRO A 648 -11.27 19.54 11.93
N PRO A 649 -12.25 18.63 12.12
CA PRO A 649 -13.15 18.72 13.26
C PRO A 649 -12.34 18.83 14.55
N PRO A 650 -12.77 19.64 15.54
CA PRO A 650 -12.16 19.61 16.87
C PRO A 650 -12.10 18.16 17.35
N LEU A 651 -11.02 17.80 18.06
CA LEU A 651 -10.99 16.55 18.83
C LEU A 651 -12.31 16.49 19.61
N PRO A 652 -13.08 15.39 19.52
CA PRO A 652 -14.43 15.41 20.06
C PRO A 652 -14.36 15.68 21.56
N PRO A 653 -14.99 16.74 22.10
CA PRO A 653 -15.59 16.60 23.41
C PRO A 653 -16.66 15.51 23.30
N THR A 654 -16.81 14.68 24.32
CA THR A 654 -17.95 13.76 24.47
C THR A 654 -19.25 14.52 24.16
N PRO A 655 -20.04 14.15 23.14
CA PRO A 655 -21.30 14.82 22.87
C PRO A 655 -22.43 14.21 23.73
N PRO A 656 -23.40 15.00 24.20
CA PRO A 656 -24.64 14.48 24.77
C PRO A 656 -25.46 13.74 23.69
N PRO A 657 -26.39 12.84 24.06
CA PRO A 657 -27.20 12.11 23.10
C PRO A 657 -28.01 13.07 22.22
N LEU A 658 -28.03 12.82 20.91
CA LEU A 658 -28.88 13.55 19.97
C LEU A 658 -30.33 13.02 20.02
N PRO A 659 -31.34 13.91 19.83
CA PRO A 659 -32.75 13.55 19.87
C PRO A 659 -33.15 12.65 18.68
N PRO A 660 -34.25 11.87 18.81
CA PRO A 660 -34.70 10.95 17.75
C PRO A 660 -35.05 11.70 16.46
N THR A 661 -34.66 11.11 15.33
CA THR A 661 -34.96 11.59 13.98
C THR A 661 -36.47 11.57 13.68
N PRO A 662 -37.02 12.60 12.98
CA PRO A 662 -38.40 12.58 12.55
C PRO A 662 -38.62 11.60 11.39
N THR A 663 -39.78 10.93 11.40
CA THR A 663 -40.23 9.92 10.44
C THR A 663 -40.29 10.49 9.01
N PRO A 664 -39.84 9.75 7.97
CA PRO A 664 -39.89 10.24 6.59
C PRO A 664 -41.32 10.28 6.04
N ALA A 665 -41.65 11.38 5.36
CA ALA A 665 -42.88 11.53 4.59
C ALA A 665 -42.86 10.68 3.30
N PRO A 666 -44.02 10.22 2.78
CA PRO A 666 -44.09 9.33 1.63
C PRO A 666 -43.71 10.02 0.31
N SER A 667 -43.06 9.26 -0.57
CA SER A 667 -42.53 9.70 -1.87
C SER A 667 -43.64 10.07 -2.89
N PRO A 668 -43.44 11.11 -3.72
CA PRO A 668 -44.34 11.42 -4.83
C PRO A 668 -44.12 10.50 -6.04
N PRO A 669 -45.13 10.35 -6.94
CA PRO A 669 -45.11 9.39 -8.04
C PRO A 669 -44.22 9.81 -9.22
N SER A 670 -43.70 8.81 -9.93
CA SER A 670 -42.75 8.92 -11.05
C SER A 670 -43.32 9.65 -12.28
N PRO A 671 -42.54 10.51 -12.96
CA PRO A 671 -42.94 11.10 -14.23
C PRO A 671 -42.64 10.19 -15.44
N GLN A 672 -43.55 10.24 -16.42
CA GLN A 672 -43.50 9.51 -17.70
C GLN A 672 -42.42 10.07 -18.67
N PRO A 673 -41.97 9.27 -19.66
CA PRO A 673 -40.87 9.65 -20.55
C PRO A 673 -41.33 10.54 -21.71
N SER A 674 -40.54 11.57 -22.04
CA SER A 674 -40.67 12.41 -23.24
C SER A 674 -39.47 12.20 -24.21
N PRO A 675 -39.62 12.53 -25.51
CA PRO A 675 -38.88 11.90 -26.60
C PRO A 675 -37.51 12.53 -26.90
N ARG A 676 -36.64 11.74 -27.56
CA ARG A 676 -35.26 12.07 -27.96
C ARG A 676 -35.18 13.21 -28.98
N PRO A 677 -34.21 14.15 -28.86
CA PRO A 677 -33.76 15.02 -29.94
C PRO A 677 -32.56 14.44 -30.72
N PRO A 678 -32.21 15.00 -31.91
CA PRO A 678 -31.40 14.33 -32.92
C PRO A 678 -29.88 14.53 -32.75
N GLU A 679 -29.13 13.58 -33.32
CA GLU A 679 -27.67 13.47 -33.29
C GLU A 679 -26.95 14.52 -34.15
N GLN A 680 -25.81 15.02 -33.66
CA GLN A 680 -24.73 15.64 -34.44
C GLN A 680 -23.36 15.13 -33.96
N PRO A 681 -22.34 15.07 -34.85
CA PRO A 681 -21.22 14.15 -34.71
C PRO A 681 -20.09 14.73 -33.85
N ALA A 682 -19.58 13.93 -32.91
CA ALA A 682 -18.43 14.23 -32.08
C ALA A 682 -17.15 13.61 -32.67
N SER A 683 -16.09 14.42 -32.63
CA SER A 683 -14.71 14.15 -33.03
C SER A 683 -14.07 12.99 -32.24
N GLU A 684 -13.30 12.16 -32.95
CA GLU A 684 -12.59 10.98 -32.47
C GLU A 684 -11.62 11.27 -31.31
N ALA A 685 -12.06 10.96 -30.10
CA ALA A 685 -11.19 10.58 -28.99
C ALA A 685 -11.39 9.09 -28.72
N GLN A 686 -10.30 8.32 -28.74
CA GLN A 686 -10.30 6.87 -28.52
C GLN A 686 -10.71 6.55 -27.07
N HIS A 687 -12.02 6.42 -26.86
CA HIS A 687 -12.61 5.77 -25.69
C HIS A 687 -12.61 4.26 -25.93
N VAL A 688 -11.94 3.51 -25.06
CA VAL A 688 -12.08 2.05 -25.01
C VAL A 688 -13.24 1.76 -24.07
N ASP A 689 -14.43 1.52 -24.62
CA ASP A 689 -15.54 0.95 -23.87
C ASP A 689 -15.16 -0.48 -23.43
N VAL A 690 -14.94 -0.66 -22.12
CA VAL A 690 -14.81 -1.98 -21.53
C VAL A 690 -16.22 -2.56 -21.43
N ALA A 691 -16.58 -3.41 -22.39
CA ALA A 691 -17.86 -4.11 -22.39
C ALA A 691 -17.93 -5.11 -21.21
N VAL A 692 -18.47 -4.65 -20.07
CA VAL A 692 -18.91 -5.52 -18.98
C VAL A 692 -20.35 -5.94 -19.27
N GLY A 693 -20.50 -7.04 -20.02
CA GLY A 693 -21.79 -7.69 -20.23
C GLY A 693 -21.82 -9.01 -19.48
N ALA A 694 -22.76 -9.17 -18.55
CA ALA A 694 -22.85 -10.33 -17.68
C ALA A 694 -23.23 -11.66 -18.37
N GLN A 695 -23.50 -11.70 -19.68
CA GLN A 695 -23.92 -12.93 -20.37
C GLN A 695 -23.51 -12.99 -21.86
N ARG A 696 -22.21 -12.95 -22.19
CA ARG A 696 -21.76 -13.23 -23.56
C ARG A 696 -20.55 -14.19 -23.59
N PRO A 697 -20.50 -15.16 -24.53
CA PRO A 697 -19.30 -15.96 -24.75
C PRO A 697 -18.12 -15.03 -25.03
N GLY A 698 -16.99 -15.30 -24.39
CA GLY A 698 -15.82 -14.42 -24.38
C GLY A 698 -15.39 -13.96 -25.78
N ARG A 699 -15.11 -12.66 -25.94
CA ARG A 699 -14.65 -12.10 -27.22
C ARG A 699 -13.26 -12.65 -27.54
N VAL A 700 -13.07 -13.25 -28.70
CA VAL A 700 -11.74 -13.73 -29.11
C VAL A 700 -10.94 -12.56 -29.69
N GLN A 701 -9.81 -12.21 -29.06
CA GLN A 701 -8.86 -11.23 -29.59
C GLN A 701 -7.57 -11.95 -29.99
N ARG A 702 -7.33 -12.02 -31.31
CA ARG A 702 -6.17 -12.70 -31.92
C ARG A 702 -5.97 -14.13 -31.42
N GLY A 703 -7.07 -14.88 -31.26
CA GLY A 703 -7.04 -16.28 -30.84
C GLY A 703 -6.99 -16.53 -29.33
N LEU A 704 -6.85 -15.50 -28.49
CA LEU A 704 -7.05 -15.60 -27.04
C LEU A 704 -8.48 -15.19 -26.67
N VAL A 705 -9.12 -15.95 -25.79
CA VAL A 705 -10.47 -15.67 -25.28
C VAL A 705 -10.41 -14.60 -24.18
N LEU A 706 -11.05 -13.46 -24.41
CA LEU A 706 -11.29 -12.40 -23.43
C LEU A 706 -12.56 -12.70 -22.63
N GLY A 707 -12.54 -12.47 -21.31
CA GLY A 707 -13.69 -12.71 -20.41
C GLY A 707 -13.79 -14.12 -19.82
N PRO A 708 -14.75 -14.35 -18.91
CA PRO A 708 -14.94 -15.62 -18.22
C PRO A 708 -15.43 -16.70 -19.21
N GLN A 709 -14.83 -17.88 -19.16
CA GLN A 709 -15.28 -19.02 -19.96
C GLN A 709 -16.49 -19.73 -19.30
N HIS A 710 -16.64 -19.59 -17.98
CA HIS A 710 -17.76 -20.07 -17.20
C HIS A 710 -17.94 -19.18 -15.96
N LEU A 711 -19.04 -18.43 -15.88
CA LEU A 711 -19.62 -18.07 -14.59
C LEU A 711 -20.70 -19.14 -14.34
N PRO A 712 -20.67 -19.90 -13.23
CA PRO A 712 -21.82 -20.72 -12.85
C PRO A 712 -23.05 -19.80 -12.69
N GLU A 713 -24.21 -20.27 -13.18
CA GLU A 713 -25.47 -19.52 -13.26
C GLU A 713 -25.96 -18.94 -11.94
#